data_AF-A0A9P1C5V1-F1
#
_entry.id   AF-A0A9P1C5V1-F1
#
_cell.length_a   1.000
_cell.length_b   1.000
_cell.length_c   1.000
_cell.angle_alpha   90.00
_cell.angle_beta   90.00
_cell.angle_gamma   90.00
#
_symmetry.space_group_name_H-M   'P 1'
#
loop_
_entity.id
_entity.type
_entity.pdbx_description
1 polymer ?
#
loop_
_entity_poly.entity_id
_entity_poly.type
_entity_poly.pdbx_seq_one_letter_code
_entity_poly.pdbx_strand_id
1 'polypeptide(L)'
;MSPFSLREAAYTKETIGFGIYRQSIDDEISEHDAEIAAFALHRMDCQRQAGLREREQAALWRKRRDAREPLYQVRWLLLQHLARKPPTPPPLDDEEDELPSGLPDGFEAPSGPPSRPPTPAHFWPTQSTDFSQSLFGLDERTPVTDRVLERLKSRSHNMGQERNWRLTLMRKRTQREKARKLALQYRTTMFLEDTEVNVTEFLSNIKPKEAQAYQAILRQLCSNRKVDKADLQKVLSELGFRPRTPEEREILRKILAEIESLEVDFDDVVQTIIPNVRTQFAELRGPGLLDLFTEADEDKSPLDHLEDTGWFVSVEMVPAVEFGMMTMPFLLGGGNLSVEELLAVLQRSGFFPQNKEVAETLMEVIPGAKNHQNMEGKLLMDRVSISLSYFKVVGPLLQERSECQRLQMELQIAEELSLDAEERQLWQDSLLDLWEAFQRFSDDRLEVDRLPLVFMDTELLPKHGSLRSFLCSMAEAELAKSERSKVDRLDLRQCLKILSKIREKELSKVSMERECQRVIDVFNQNDSDSTNGLSLEECQKCLEDCGIKAKEEESEFITCLIDEYDLDESGELELEEFLRMVKFVTSRLRRQRLRQQADLALEYGWGAEEFDFMRLNFMLADKEMDGNIRDDEIAWSVSQLRAEWPPEDTKLILREMGLVTWNSSISVDLAGFLKVMNYVDLRLKHRRIGSLLGLEKGAVDNFCSVWWSMKPQNDMVPISTLDARRGRCTQAGY
;
A
#
# COMPACT_ATOMS: atom_id res chain seq x y z
N MET A 1 -32.05 -21.51 -29.76
CA MET A 1 -33.48 -21.88 -29.69
C MET A 1 -33.83 -22.34 -28.27
N SER A 2 -35.00 -21.98 -27.73
CA SER A 2 -35.39 -22.50 -26.41
C SER A 2 -35.78 -23.98 -26.53
N PRO A 3 -35.66 -24.79 -25.47
CA PRO A 3 -36.11 -26.20 -25.50
C PRO A 3 -37.58 -26.37 -25.90
N PHE A 4 -38.37 -25.29 -25.81
CA PHE A 4 -39.78 -25.23 -26.17
C PHE A 4 -39.99 -25.29 -27.70
N SER A 5 -39.13 -24.65 -28.50
CA SER A 5 -39.31 -24.61 -29.96
C SER A 5 -38.95 -25.94 -30.65
N LEU A 6 -38.03 -26.72 -30.07
CA LEU A 6 -37.69 -28.06 -30.57
C LEU A 6 -38.79 -29.09 -30.32
N ARG A 7 -39.49 -29.01 -29.19
CA ARG A 7 -40.66 -29.85 -28.93
C ARG A 7 -41.81 -29.52 -29.88
N GLU A 8 -42.04 -28.24 -30.17
CA GLU A 8 -43.04 -27.82 -31.17
C GLU A 8 -42.66 -28.26 -32.59
N ALA A 9 -41.38 -28.17 -32.96
CA ALA A 9 -40.86 -28.66 -34.24
C ALA A 9 -40.99 -30.20 -34.38
N ALA A 10 -40.69 -30.96 -33.32
CA ALA A 10 -40.86 -32.40 -33.30
C ALA A 10 -42.35 -32.82 -33.36
N TYR A 11 -43.23 -32.06 -32.68
CA TYR A 11 -44.68 -32.31 -32.72
C TYR A 11 -45.29 -31.99 -34.10
N THR A 12 -44.85 -30.91 -34.75
CA THR A 12 -45.26 -30.57 -36.13
C THR A 12 -44.76 -31.59 -37.15
N LYS A 13 -43.59 -32.20 -36.92
CA LYS A 13 -43.07 -33.31 -37.75
C LYS A 13 -43.95 -34.57 -37.73
N GLU A 14 -44.63 -34.87 -36.61
CA GLU A 14 -45.58 -36.00 -36.54
C GLU A 14 -46.97 -35.66 -37.09
N THR A 15 -47.40 -34.40 -37.01
CA THR A 15 -48.75 -33.98 -37.41
C THR A 15 -48.86 -33.56 -38.88
N ILE A 16 -47.80 -33.03 -39.50
CA ILE A 16 -47.83 -32.56 -40.88
C ILE A 16 -47.28 -33.68 -41.80
N GLY A 17 -48.20 -34.45 -42.39
CA GLY A 17 -47.86 -35.53 -43.33
C GLY A 17 -47.03 -35.08 -44.53
N PHE A 18 -46.23 -36.01 -45.08
CA PHE A 18 -45.26 -35.90 -46.18
C PHE A 18 -45.45 -34.70 -47.13
N GLY A 19 -44.93 -33.54 -46.72
CA GLY A 19 -44.87 -32.32 -47.51
C GLY A 19 -43.45 -31.74 -47.53
N ILE A 20 -43.20 -30.85 -48.49
CA ILE A 20 -41.88 -30.23 -48.80
C ILE A 20 -41.20 -29.61 -47.57
N TYR A 21 -41.98 -29.19 -46.56
CA TYR A 21 -41.48 -28.63 -45.29
C TYR A 21 -40.72 -29.63 -44.40
N ARG A 22 -40.83 -30.93 -44.64
CA ARG A 22 -40.15 -31.95 -43.83
C ARG A 22 -38.63 -31.94 -44.00
N GLN A 23 -38.14 -31.66 -45.21
CA GLN A 23 -36.69 -31.56 -45.45
C GLN A 23 -36.08 -30.38 -44.70
N SER A 24 -36.74 -29.22 -44.70
CA SER A 24 -36.28 -28.04 -43.96
C SER A 24 -36.18 -28.31 -42.46
N ILE A 25 -37.19 -28.98 -41.87
CA ILE A 25 -37.18 -29.31 -40.43
C ILE A 25 -36.13 -30.38 -40.12
N ASP A 26 -35.94 -31.37 -41.00
CA ASP A 26 -34.90 -32.40 -40.82
C ASP A 26 -33.48 -31.82 -40.93
N ASP A 27 -33.26 -30.84 -41.81
CA ASP A 27 -32.00 -30.11 -41.96
C ASP A 27 -31.72 -29.23 -40.71
N GLU A 28 -32.73 -28.50 -40.22
CA GLU A 28 -32.62 -27.69 -38.99
C GLU A 28 -32.35 -28.54 -37.74
N ILE A 29 -33.02 -29.69 -37.60
CA ILE A 29 -32.74 -30.64 -36.51
C ILE A 29 -31.33 -31.20 -36.64
N SER A 30 -30.88 -31.54 -37.85
CA SER A 30 -29.54 -32.05 -38.09
C SER A 30 -28.46 -31.02 -37.77
N GLU A 31 -28.69 -29.74 -38.10
CA GLU A 31 -27.78 -28.64 -37.76
C GLU A 31 -27.71 -28.45 -36.25
N HIS A 32 -28.86 -28.46 -35.56
CA HIS A 32 -28.90 -28.34 -34.11
C HIS A 32 -28.24 -29.52 -33.38
N ASP A 33 -28.45 -30.75 -33.86
CA ASP A 33 -27.78 -31.94 -33.31
C ASP A 33 -26.26 -31.86 -33.53
N ALA A 34 -25.81 -31.29 -34.66
CA ALA A 34 -24.39 -31.05 -34.92
C ALA A 34 -23.81 -29.99 -33.97
N GLU A 35 -24.54 -28.91 -33.67
CA GLU A 35 -24.15 -27.91 -32.67
C GLU A 35 -24.05 -28.50 -31.26
N ILE A 36 -25.04 -29.31 -30.84
CA ILE A 36 -25.01 -29.99 -29.54
C ILE A 36 -23.80 -30.94 -29.46
N ALA A 37 -23.53 -31.70 -30.53
CA ALA A 37 -22.39 -32.60 -30.59
C ALA A 37 -21.05 -31.81 -30.53
N ALA A 38 -20.95 -30.68 -31.22
CA ALA A 38 -19.78 -29.79 -31.17
C ALA A 38 -19.57 -29.21 -29.76
N PHE A 39 -20.64 -28.76 -29.10
CA PHE A 39 -20.58 -28.26 -27.73
C PHE A 39 -20.18 -29.36 -26.73
N ALA A 40 -20.71 -30.58 -26.88
CA ALA A 40 -20.32 -31.71 -26.05
C ALA A 40 -18.84 -32.07 -26.22
N LEU A 41 -18.33 -32.08 -27.46
CA LEU A 41 -16.90 -32.28 -27.76
C LEU A 41 -16.04 -31.19 -27.12
N HIS A 42 -16.45 -29.92 -27.25
CA HIS A 42 -15.74 -28.79 -26.63
C HIS A 42 -15.67 -28.95 -25.10
N ARG A 43 -16.79 -29.31 -24.45
CA ARG A 43 -16.82 -29.55 -23.01
C ARG A 43 -15.90 -30.70 -22.59
N MET A 44 -15.85 -31.78 -23.37
CA MET A 44 -14.93 -32.90 -23.13
C MET A 44 -13.46 -32.49 -23.29
N ASP A 45 -13.15 -31.62 -24.24
CA ASP A 45 -11.81 -31.08 -24.43
C ASP A 45 -11.40 -30.14 -23.30
N CYS A 46 -12.29 -29.25 -22.85
CA CYS A 46 -12.07 -28.42 -21.66
C CYS A 46 -11.80 -29.29 -20.41
N GLN A 47 -12.59 -30.35 -20.21
CA GLN A 47 -12.38 -31.28 -19.10
C GLN A 47 -11.04 -32.04 -19.24
N ARG A 48 -10.65 -32.42 -20.46
CA ARG A 48 -9.35 -33.03 -20.74
C ARG A 48 -8.20 -32.07 -20.44
N GLN A 49 -8.31 -30.81 -20.84
CA GLN A 49 -7.32 -29.76 -20.57
C GLN A 49 -7.22 -29.46 -19.07
N ALA A 50 -8.34 -29.38 -18.35
CA ALA A 50 -8.36 -29.25 -16.90
C ALA A 50 -7.63 -30.43 -16.23
N GLY A 51 -7.95 -31.67 -16.65
CA GLY A 51 -7.27 -32.86 -16.15
C GLY A 51 -5.77 -32.90 -16.50
N LEU A 52 -5.35 -32.35 -17.64
CA LEU A 52 -3.93 -32.20 -17.97
C LEU A 52 -3.24 -31.19 -17.05
N ARG A 53 -3.84 -30.02 -16.82
CA ARG A 53 -3.34 -29.01 -15.87
C ARG A 53 -3.22 -29.56 -14.46
N GLU A 54 -4.20 -30.32 -13.98
CA GLU A 54 -4.15 -31.00 -12.68
C GLU A 54 -3.02 -32.03 -12.61
N ARG A 55 -2.81 -32.83 -13.67
CA ARG A 55 -1.70 -33.78 -13.74
C ARG A 55 -0.34 -33.08 -13.76
N GLU A 56 -0.22 -31.96 -14.47
CA GLU A 56 1.00 -31.13 -14.49
C GLU A 56 1.26 -30.51 -13.12
N GLN A 57 0.25 -29.96 -12.46
CA GLN A 57 0.36 -29.45 -11.10
C GLN A 57 0.74 -30.57 -10.10
N ALA A 58 0.13 -31.76 -10.22
CA ALA A 58 0.50 -32.92 -9.41
C ALA A 58 1.92 -33.39 -9.69
N ALA A 59 2.38 -33.35 -10.94
CA ALA A 59 3.77 -33.67 -11.32
C ALA A 59 4.76 -32.64 -10.74
N LEU A 60 4.44 -31.34 -10.81
CA LEU A 60 5.22 -30.27 -10.18
C LEU A 60 5.26 -30.41 -8.66
N TRP A 61 4.14 -30.80 -8.04
CA TRP A 61 4.07 -31.08 -6.61
C TRP A 61 4.95 -32.28 -6.24
N ARG A 62 4.90 -33.39 -6.99
CA ARG A 62 5.79 -34.54 -6.79
C ARG A 62 7.26 -34.15 -6.94
N LYS A 63 7.61 -33.40 -8.00
CA LYS A 63 8.97 -32.89 -8.21
C LYS A 63 9.45 -32.02 -7.04
N ARG A 64 8.59 -31.14 -6.52
CA ARG A 64 8.89 -30.33 -5.32
C ARG A 64 9.04 -31.19 -4.07
N ARG A 65 8.19 -32.19 -3.88
CA ARG A 65 8.26 -33.13 -2.76
C ARG A 65 9.55 -33.95 -2.81
N ASP A 66 9.87 -34.53 -3.97
CA ASP A 66 11.04 -35.36 -4.17
C ASP A 66 12.34 -34.53 -4.04
N ALA A 67 12.33 -33.25 -4.44
CA ALA A 67 13.43 -32.32 -4.16
C ALA A 67 13.60 -32.01 -2.67
N ARG A 68 12.51 -32.08 -1.88
CA ARG A 68 12.53 -31.91 -0.42
C ARG A 68 12.77 -33.22 0.34
N GLU A 69 12.62 -34.39 -0.30
CA GLU A 69 12.81 -35.72 0.29
C GLU A 69 14.20 -35.89 0.94
N PRO A 70 15.34 -35.49 0.31
CA PRO A 70 16.65 -35.56 0.95
C PRO A 70 16.74 -34.65 2.18
N LEU A 71 16.06 -33.50 2.19
CA LEU A 71 16.02 -32.60 3.35
C LEU A 71 15.19 -33.19 4.49
N TYR A 72 14.08 -33.86 4.17
CA TYR A 72 13.30 -34.60 5.17
C TYR A 72 14.09 -35.79 5.70
N GLN A 73 14.84 -36.51 4.86
CA GLN A 73 15.73 -37.60 5.28
C GLN A 73 16.88 -37.08 6.14
N VAL A 74 17.53 -35.97 5.78
CA VAL A 74 18.58 -35.33 6.60
C VAL A 74 17.98 -34.85 7.93
N ARG A 75 16.82 -34.18 7.90
CA ARG A 75 16.08 -33.77 9.11
C ARG A 75 15.71 -34.97 9.98
N TRP A 76 15.27 -36.07 9.39
CA TRP A 76 14.85 -37.28 10.10
C TRP A 76 16.05 -38.03 10.69
N LEU A 77 17.16 -38.15 9.95
CA LEU A 77 18.40 -38.77 10.43
C LEU A 77 19.00 -37.95 11.58
N LEU A 78 18.93 -36.61 11.47
CA LEU A 78 19.27 -35.70 12.56
C LEU A 78 18.36 -35.93 13.79
N LEU A 79 17.05 -36.11 13.60
CA LEU A 79 16.11 -36.39 14.70
C LEU A 79 16.35 -37.74 15.38
N GLN A 80 16.71 -38.78 14.64
CA GLN A 80 17.04 -40.09 15.23
C GLN A 80 18.33 -40.08 16.04
N HIS A 81 19.34 -39.34 15.59
CA HIS A 81 20.55 -39.13 16.38
C HIS A 81 20.29 -38.31 17.65
N LEU A 82 19.30 -37.41 17.63
CA LEU A 82 18.90 -36.60 18.79
C LEU A 82 18.12 -37.39 19.86
N ALA A 83 17.56 -38.57 19.55
CA ALA A 83 16.72 -39.34 20.48
C ALA A 83 17.49 -40.26 21.45
N ARG A 84 18.80 -40.49 21.23
CA ARG A 84 19.62 -41.33 22.11
C ARG A 84 20.15 -40.52 23.31
N LYS A 85 19.54 -40.70 24.49
CA LYS A 85 19.94 -40.03 25.76
C LYS A 85 21.32 -40.51 26.26
N PRO A 86 22.19 -39.63 26.79
CA PRO A 86 23.41 -40.04 27.50
C PRO A 86 23.09 -40.55 28.93
N PRO A 87 23.93 -41.45 29.50
CA PRO A 87 23.75 -41.98 30.85
C PRO A 87 23.99 -40.90 31.92
N THR A 88 23.19 -40.96 32.98
CA THR A 88 23.19 -40.00 34.09
C THR A 88 24.41 -40.24 35.00
N PRO A 89 25.19 -39.22 35.36
CA PRO A 89 26.30 -39.40 36.30
C PRO A 89 25.79 -39.54 37.76
N PRO A 90 26.52 -40.25 38.63
CA PRO A 90 26.15 -40.43 40.04
C PRO A 90 26.31 -39.13 40.84
N PRO A 91 25.55 -38.96 41.93
CA PRO A 91 25.58 -37.74 42.75
C PRO A 91 26.92 -37.63 43.49
N LEU A 92 27.42 -36.40 43.65
CA LEU A 92 28.61 -36.08 44.44
C LEU A 92 28.16 -35.52 45.78
N ASP A 93 28.76 -36.02 46.86
CA ASP A 93 28.49 -35.65 48.25
C ASP A 93 29.05 -34.25 48.59
N ASP A 94 28.30 -33.50 49.39
CA ASP A 94 28.65 -32.17 49.92
C ASP A 94 29.54 -32.30 51.17
N GLU A 95 30.76 -31.77 51.14
CA GLU A 95 31.55 -31.49 52.36
C GLU A 95 31.68 -29.97 52.56
N GLU A 96 31.17 -29.51 53.71
CA GLU A 96 31.36 -28.19 54.30
C GLU A 96 32.76 -28.11 54.91
N ASP A 97 33.49 -27.00 54.70
CA ASP A 97 34.73 -26.72 55.44
C ASP A 97 34.74 -25.30 56.01
N GLU A 98 35.09 -25.25 57.29
CA GLU A 98 35.03 -24.14 58.23
C GLU A 98 36.12 -23.07 57.98
N LEU A 99 35.78 -21.79 58.17
CA LEU A 99 36.74 -20.68 58.21
C LEU A 99 37.17 -20.38 59.66
N PRO A 100 38.47 -20.25 59.97
CA PRO A 100 38.91 -19.80 61.29
C PRO A 100 38.97 -18.26 61.37
N SER A 101 38.37 -17.76 62.43
CA SER A 101 38.34 -16.37 62.89
C SER A 101 39.66 -15.95 63.57
N GLY A 102 40.22 -14.79 63.20
CA GLY A 102 41.18 -14.09 64.06
C GLY A 102 41.94 -12.95 63.38
N LEU A 103 41.49 -11.70 63.58
CA LEU A 103 42.32 -10.49 63.47
C LEU A 103 41.86 -9.43 64.49
N PRO A 104 42.77 -8.73 65.19
CA PRO A 104 42.44 -7.78 66.24
C PRO A 104 42.33 -6.33 65.76
N ASP A 105 41.56 -5.57 66.54
CA ASP A 105 41.30 -4.13 66.47
C ASP A 105 42.54 -3.23 66.48
N GLY A 106 42.46 -2.12 65.75
CA GLY A 106 43.27 -0.93 66.01
C GLY A 106 43.13 0.18 64.96
N PHE A 107 42.46 1.28 65.35
CA PHE A 107 42.76 2.71 65.05
C PHE A 107 43.07 3.12 63.59
N GLU A 108 42.59 4.20 62.96
CA GLU A 108 42.12 5.52 63.38
C GLU A 108 41.60 6.21 62.08
N ALA A 109 40.52 6.98 62.11
CA ALA A 109 40.16 7.88 61.00
C ALA A 109 40.95 9.20 61.15
N PRO A 110 41.36 9.89 60.06
CA PRO A 110 40.54 11.05 59.67
C PRO A 110 40.55 11.48 58.18
N SER A 111 39.47 12.18 57.82
CA SER A 111 39.38 13.37 56.95
C SER A 111 39.81 13.34 55.46
N GLY A 112 38.79 13.49 54.59
CA GLY A 112 38.73 14.57 53.58
C GLY A 112 39.41 14.36 52.21
N PRO A 113 38.71 14.55 51.08
CA PRO A 113 39.31 14.58 49.74
C PRO A 113 39.78 16.01 49.41
N PRO A 114 40.77 16.19 48.51
CA PRO A 114 40.38 16.77 47.22
C PRO A 114 41.24 16.39 45.99
N SER A 115 40.66 16.70 44.83
CA SER A 115 41.29 17.19 43.59
C SER A 115 42.08 16.24 42.67
N ARG A 116 41.48 16.00 41.48
CA ARG A 116 42.17 15.98 40.15
C ARG A 116 43.08 17.22 40.02
N PRO A 117 44.22 17.21 39.27
CA PRO A 117 44.29 16.88 37.82
C PRO A 117 45.71 16.36 37.44
N PRO A 118 46.31 16.57 36.23
CA PRO A 118 45.80 16.72 34.85
C PRO A 118 46.43 15.69 33.87
N THR A 119 45.86 15.61 32.68
CA THR A 119 46.51 15.10 31.46
C THR A 119 47.72 15.96 31.06
N PRO A 120 48.72 15.38 30.37
CA PRO A 120 49.25 16.09 29.21
C PRO A 120 49.44 15.21 27.96
N ALA A 121 49.32 15.90 26.83
CA ALA A 121 49.43 15.43 25.48
C ALA A 121 50.89 15.39 24.97
N HIS A 122 51.05 14.67 23.85
CA HIS A 122 52.15 14.66 22.88
C HIS A 122 53.53 14.16 23.34
N PHE A 123 54.03 13.11 22.67
CA PHE A 123 55.22 13.13 21.81
C PHE A 123 55.62 11.68 21.45
N TRP A 124 55.70 11.35 20.16
CA TRP A 124 56.51 10.22 19.68
C TRP A 124 57.98 10.64 19.70
N PRO A 125 58.93 9.71 19.95
CA PRO A 125 59.74 9.27 18.81
C PRO A 125 60.13 7.78 18.79
N THR A 126 60.55 7.42 17.60
CA THR A 126 61.12 6.18 17.02
C THR A 126 62.41 5.63 17.62
N GLN A 127 62.67 4.34 17.31
CA GLN A 127 63.94 3.59 17.33
C GLN A 127 64.49 3.21 18.72
N SER A 128 65.20 2.11 18.96
CA SER A 128 65.50 0.84 18.28
C SER A 128 66.29 0.00 19.31
N THR A 129 66.48 -1.30 19.00
CA THR A 129 67.60 -2.16 19.41
C THR A 129 67.76 -2.63 20.87
N ASP A 130 67.77 -3.96 20.97
CA ASP A 130 68.75 -4.81 21.67
C ASP A 130 68.42 -5.50 23.01
N PHE A 131 68.28 -6.83 22.83
CA PHE A 131 69.02 -7.92 23.49
C PHE A 131 68.72 -8.32 24.96
N SER A 132 68.17 -9.55 25.02
CA SER A 132 68.65 -10.72 25.80
C SER A 132 68.15 -11.01 27.23
N GLN A 133 67.55 -12.21 27.32
CA GLN A 133 67.71 -13.28 28.34
C GLN A 133 67.24 -12.96 29.78
N SER A 134 66.52 -13.82 30.54
CA SER A 134 66.51 -15.29 30.61
C SER A 134 65.30 -15.85 31.39
N LEU A 135 64.96 -17.12 31.10
CA LEU A 135 64.47 -18.24 31.93
C LEU A 135 63.49 -18.04 33.11
N PHE A 136 62.36 -18.78 33.08
CA PHE A 136 62.03 -19.90 34.00
C PHE A 136 60.87 -20.74 33.41
N GLY A 137 60.98 -22.06 33.45
CA GLY A 137 59.94 -23.01 33.03
C GLY A 137 58.90 -23.28 34.12
N LEU A 138 57.78 -23.91 33.74
CA LEU A 138 56.87 -24.67 34.62
C LEU A 138 55.83 -25.45 33.78
N ASP A 139 55.68 -26.70 34.16
CA ASP A 139 54.48 -27.53 34.28
C ASP A 139 53.37 -27.54 33.21
N GLU A 140 53.24 -28.76 32.71
CA GLU A 140 52.05 -29.41 32.18
C GLU A 140 50.82 -29.25 33.10
N ARG A 141 49.88 -28.41 32.69
CA ARG A 141 48.46 -28.73 32.43
C ARG A 141 47.79 -27.45 31.94
N THR A 142 47.20 -27.50 30.75
CA THR A 142 46.67 -26.35 30.02
C THR A 142 45.45 -25.72 30.72
N PRO A 143 45.54 -24.47 31.23
CA PRO A 143 44.49 -23.81 32.03
C PRO A 143 43.34 -23.25 31.21
N VAL A 144 43.37 -23.46 29.89
CA VAL A 144 42.29 -23.07 28.98
C VAL A 144 41.11 -24.04 29.06
N THR A 145 41.32 -25.31 29.46
CA THR A 145 40.29 -26.35 29.40
C THR A 145 39.34 -26.37 30.61
N ASP A 146 39.83 -26.13 31.83
CA ASP A 146 38.97 -26.24 33.03
C ASP A 146 38.06 -25.01 33.23
N ARG A 147 38.57 -23.79 32.97
CA ARG A 147 37.74 -22.55 32.98
C ARG A 147 36.70 -22.52 31.85
N VAL A 148 36.94 -23.25 30.77
CA VAL A 148 35.99 -23.38 29.66
C VAL A 148 34.87 -24.35 30.01
N LEU A 149 35.16 -25.43 30.75
CA LEU A 149 34.19 -26.42 31.20
C LEU A 149 33.22 -25.87 32.26
N GLU A 150 33.71 -25.08 33.21
CA GLU A 150 32.84 -24.40 34.17
C GLU A 150 31.92 -23.37 33.49
N ARG A 151 32.46 -22.55 32.56
CA ARG A 151 31.65 -21.57 31.82
C ARG A 151 30.60 -22.20 30.91
N LEU A 152 30.82 -23.44 30.44
CA LEU A 152 29.86 -24.16 29.61
C LEU A 152 28.74 -24.80 30.44
N LYS A 153 29.05 -25.32 31.64
CA LYS A 153 28.05 -25.86 32.58
C LYS A 153 27.09 -24.78 33.09
N SER A 154 27.61 -23.61 33.48
CA SER A 154 26.79 -22.47 33.90
C SER A 154 25.93 -21.89 32.77
N ARG A 155 26.39 -21.99 31.52
CA ARG A 155 25.65 -21.51 30.34
C ARG A 155 24.53 -22.47 29.90
N SER A 156 24.73 -23.77 30.07
CA SER A 156 23.71 -24.79 29.75
C SER A 156 22.53 -24.72 30.72
N HIS A 157 22.79 -24.52 32.01
CA HIS A 157 21.73 -24.39 33.01
C HIS A 157 20.87 -23.13 32.78
N ASN A 158 21.51 -21.99 32.46
CA ASN A 158 20.81 -20.73 32.14
C ASN A 158 19.94 -20.82 30.87
N MET A 159 20.41 -21.53 29.83
CA MET A 159 19.62 -21.74 28.61
C MET A 159 18.40 -22.65 28.83
N GLY A 160 18.46 -23.57 29.80
CA GLY A 160 17.33 -24.42 30.21
C GLY A 160 16.21 -23.63 30.88
N GLN A 161 16.56 -22.67 31.74
CA GLN A 161 15.59 -21.80 32.40
C GLN A 161 14.95 -20.80 31.42
N GLU A 162 15.74 -20.24 30.51
CA GLU A 162 15.24 -19.26 29.53
C GLU A 162 14.28 -19.91 28.51
N ARG A 163 14.52 -21.16 28.12
CA ARG A 163 13.64 -21.89 27.20
C ARG A 163 12.29 -22.23 27.83
N ASN A 164 12.26 -22.61 29.10
CA ASN A 164 11.01 -22.87 29.82
C ASN A 164 10.21 -21.59 30.10
N TRP A 165 10.90 -20.47 30.35
CA TRP A 165 10.28 -19.16 30.47
C TRP A 165 9.62 -18.72 29.14
N ARG A 166 10.30 -18.88 27.99
CA ARG A 166 9.76 -18.54 26.66
C ARG A 166 8.56 -19.42 26.25
N LEU A 167 8.58 -20.71 26.58
CA LEU A 167 7.46 -21.63 26.32
C LEU A 167 6.23 -21.30 27.17
N THR A 168 6.43 -20.82 28.39
CA THR A 168 5.34 -20.37 29.27
C THR A 168 4.73 -19.05 28.79
N LEU A 169 5.57 -18.13 28.30
CA LEU A 169 5.13 -16.85 27.74
C LEU A 169 4.30 -17.05 26.46
N MET A 170 4.75 -17.94 25.56
CA MET A 170 4.04 -18.27 24.33
C MET A 170 2.67 -18.91 24.63
N ARG A 171 2.60 -19.88 25.55
CA ARG A 171 1.32 -20.50 25.93
C ARG A 171 0.33 -19.50 26.55
N LYS A 172 0.80 -18.55 27.36
CA LYS A 172 -0.03 -17.44 27.89
C LYS A 172 -0.49 -16.47 26.79
N ARG A 173 0.34 -16.20 25.78
CA ARG A 173 -0.01 -15.32 24.65
C ARG A 173 -1.10 -15.95 23.78
N THR A 174 -0.95 -17.22 23.41
CA THR A 174 -1.93 -17.95 22.61
C THR A 174 -3.26 -18.15 23.34
N GLN A 175 -3.26 -18.33 24.66
CA GLN A 175 -4.51 -18.42 25.44
C GLN A 175 -5.21 -17.07 25.61
N ARG A 176 -4.47 -15.97 25.79
CA ARG A 176 -5.06 -14.61 25.82
C ARG A 176 -5.65 -14.21 24.46
N GLU A 177 -5.04 -14.65 23.36
CA GLU A 177 -5.52 -14.43 22.00
C GLU A 177 -6.77 -15.26 21.68
N LYS A 178 -6.82 -16.53 22.12
CA LYS A 178 -8.04 -17.36 22.09
C LYS A 178 -9.18 -16.77 22.92
N ALA A 179 -8.90 -16.22 24.12
CA ALA A 179 -9.91 -15.56 24.94
C ALA A 179 -10.38 -14.22 24.36
N ARG A 180 -9.50 -13.45 23.70
CA ARG A 180 -9.88 -12.21 22.99
C ARG A 180 -10.76 -12.48 21.77
N LYS A 181 -10.48 -13.54 21.00
CA LYS A 181 -11.33 -13.94 19.87
C LYS A 181 -12.71 -14.43 20.34
N LEU A 182 -12.76 -15.20 21.43
CA LEU A 182 -14.02 -15.64 22.05
C LEU A 182 -14.84 -14.48 22.67
N ALA A 183 -14.19 -13.43 23.18
CA ALA A 183 -14.86 -12.23 23.67
C ALA A 183 -15.32 -11.27 22.56
N LEU A 184 -14.66 -11.26 21.38
CA LEU A 184 -15.19 -10.60 20.16
C LEU A 184 -16.46 -11.32 19.67
N GLN A 185 -16.43 -12.66 19.68
CA GLN A 185 -17.54 -13.55 19.35
C GLN A 185 -18.82 -13.31 20.18
N TYR A 186 -18.69 -12.82 21.42
CA TYR A 186 -19.83 -12.52 22.31
C TYR A 186 -20.25 -11.05 22.36
N ARG A 187 -19.55 -10.16 21.63
CA ARG A 187 -19.78 -8.70 21.69
C ARG A 187 -20.31 -8.10 20.39
N THR A 188 -20.04 -8.73 19.24
CA THR A 188 -20.75 -8.48 17.98
C THR A 188 -22.21 -8.98 18.05
N THR A 189 -22.51 -9.87 18.99
CA THR A 189 -23.83 -10.49 19.21
C THR A 189 -24.86 -9.64 19.99
N MET A 190 -24.60 -8.35 20.26
CA MET A 190 -25.65 -7.40 20.67
C MET A 190 -25.85 -6.31 19.61
N PHE A 191 -26.18 -6.78 18.41
CA PHE A 191 -27.03 -6.14 17.40
C PHE A 191 -27.32 -4.67 17.69
N LEU A 192 -26.59 -3.78 17.02
CA LEU A 192 -27.22 -2.54 16.59
C LEU A 192 -28.44 -3.00 15.78
N GLU A 193 -29.64 -2.76 16.31
CA GLU A 193 -30.86 -2.94 15.52
C GLU A 193 -30.60 -2.23 14.19
N ASP A 194 -30.69 -2.97 13.07
CA ASP A 194 -30.58 -2.44 11.71
C ASP A 194 -31.75 -1.48 11.49
N THR A 195 -31.68 -0.31 12.12
CA THR A 195 -32.47 0.84 11.75
C THR A 195 -31.93 1.23 10.39
N GLU A 196 -32.64 0.86 9.33
CA GLU A 196 -32.36 1.32 7.99
C GLU A 196 -32.13 2.83 8.04
N VAL A 197 -30.89 3.26 7.81
CA VAL A 197 -30.59 4.68 7.74
C VAL A 197 -31.32 5.21 6.52
N ASN A 198 -32.23 6.13 6.76
CA ASN A 198 -32.84 6.90 5.70
C ASN A 198 -31.75 7.80 5.09
N VAL A 199 -31.13 7.30 4.01
CA VAL A 199 -29.99 7.93 3.31
C VAL A 199 -30.32 9.39 2.95
N THR A 200 -31.54 9.65 2.48
CA THR A 200 -31.96 11.00 2.05
C THR A 200 -32.13 11.95 3.22
N GLU A 201 -32.71 11.49 4.33
CA GLU A 201 -32.84 12.28 5.57
C GLU A 201 -31.47 12.57 6.19
N PHE A 202 -30.55 11.61 6.17
CA PHE A 202 -29.21 11.84 6.71
C PHE A 202 -28.43 12.85 5.87
N LEU A 203 -28.40 12.67 4.54
CA LEU A 203 -27.62 13.53 3.65
C LEU A 203 -28.18 14.95 3.57
N SER A 204 -29.50 15.12 3.70
CA SER A 204 -30.12 16.45 3.71
C SER A 204 -29.81 17.27 4.98
N ASN A 205 -29.42 16.62 6.07
CA ASN A 205 -29.07 17.28 7.32
C ASN A 205 -27.59 17.69 7.36
N ILE A 206 -27.29 18.92 6.94
CA ILE A 206 -25.94 19.48 7.07
C ILE A 206 -25.63 19.83 8.52
N LYS A 207 -24.46 19.39 8.99
CA LYS A 207 -24.04 19.72 10.35
C LYS A 207 -23.57 21.17 10.46
N PRO A 208 -23.73 21.82 11.63
CA PRO A 208 -23.25 23.19 11.82
C PRO A 208 -21.77 23.40 11.51
N LYS A 209 -20.91 22.39 11.79
CA LYS A 209 -19.49 22.44 11.46
C LYS A 209 -19.22 22.43 9.95
N GLU A 210 -19.97 21.63 9.20
CA GLU A 210 -19.87 21.56 7.74
C GLU A 210 -20.41 22.84 7.12
N ALA A 211 -21.57 23.32 7.58
CA ALA A 211 -22.13 24.59 7.16
C ALA A 211 -21.12 25.74 7.38
N GLN A 212 -20.41 25.75 8.51
CA GLN A 212 -19.37 26.73 8.78
C GLN A 212 -18.18 26.59 7.83
N ALA A 213 -17.76 25.37 7.48
CA ALA A 213 -16.69 25.12 6.52
C ALA A 213 -17.08 25.61 5.11
N TYR A 214 -18.27 25.27 4.62
CA TYR A 214 -18.78 25.77 3.34
C TYR A 214 -18.87 27.30 3.32
N GLN A 215 -19.42 27.90 4.36
CA GLN A 215 -19.48 29.36 4.46
C GLN A 215 -18.09 30.02 4.49
N ALA A 216 -17.09 29.39 5.11
CA ALA A 216 -15.73 29.91 5.13
C ALA A 216 -15.13 29.92 3.72
N ILE A 217 -15.31 28.83 2.97
CA ILE A 217 -14.84 28.73 1.58
C ILE A 217 -15.60 29.73 0.69
N LEU A 218 -16.93 29.79 0.79
CA LEU A 218 -17.74 30.73 0.01
C LEU A 218 -17.30 32.19 0.22
N ARG A 219 -16.96 32.58 1.45
CA ARG A 219 -16.42 33.94 1.76
C ARG A 219 -15.06 34.21 1.13
N GLN A 220 -14.26 33.18 0.92
CA GLN A 220 -12.95 33.31 0.27
C GLN A 220 -13.07 33.31 -1.26
N LEU A 221 -14.10 32.68 -1.82
CA LEU A 221 -14.38 32.67 -3.26
C LEU A 221 -15.15 33.90 -3.74
N CYS A 222 -16.05 34.44 -2.92
CA CYS A 222 -16.93 35.54 -3.30
C CYS A 222 -16.94 36.66 -2.23
N SER A 223 -16.81 37.92 -2.67
CA SER A 223 -16.69 39.09 -1.78
C SER A 223 -18.01 39.57 -1.18
N ASN A 224 -19.16 39.28 -1.80
CA ASN A 224 -20.44 39.95 -1.52
C ASN A 224 -21.46 39.11 -0.74
N ARG A 225 -21.05 38.01 -0.09
CA ARG A 225 -21.97 37.02 0.56
C ARG A 225 -23.01 36.38 -0.35
N LYS A 226 -22.85 36.59 -1.66
CA LYS A 226 -23.70 36.11 -2.72
C LYS A 226 -22.85 35.46 -3.79
N VAL A 227 -23.41 34.46 -4.44
CA VAL A 227 -22.82 33.76 -5.58
C VAL A 227 -23.70 34.02 -6.80
N ASP A 228 -23.10 34.48 -7.89
CA ASP A 228 -23.82 34.62 -9.15
C ASP A 228 -24.23 33.25 -9.68
N LYS A 229 -25.43 33.13 -10.24
CA LYS A 229 -25.95 31.87 -10.78
C LYS A 229 -25.02 31.24 -11.81
N ALA A 230 -24.30 32.06 -12.58
CA ALA A 230 -23.30 31.61 -13.55
C ALA A 230 -22.06 30.97 -12.89
N ASP A 231 -21.67 31.43 -11.71
CA ASP A 231 -20.52 30.92 -10.96
C ASP A 231 -20.88 29.77 -10.02
N LEU A 232 -22.17 29.60 -9.72
CA LEU A 232 -22.64 28.61 -8.74
C LEU A 232 -22.23 27.18 -9.10
N GLN A 233 -22.24 26.81 -10.38
CA GLN A 233 -21.77 25.48 -10.81
C GLN A 233 -20.27 25.29 -10.50
N LYS A 234 -19.46 26.33 -10.76
CA LYS A 234 -18.02 26.31 -10.48
C LYS A 234 -17.77 26.21 -8.98
N VAL A 235 -18.47 27.02 -8.18
CA VAL A 235 -18.39 27.00 -6.72
C VAL A 235 -18.79 25.65 -6.15
N LEU A 236 -19.89 25.05 -6.62
CA LEU A 236 -20.30 23.71 -6.19
C LEU A 236 -19.26 22.64 -6.56
N SER A 237 -18.65 22.75 -7.74
CA SER A 237 -17.56 21.86 -8.16
C SER A 237 -16.33 22.00 -7.24
N GLU A 238 -15.98 23.22 -6.85
CA GLU A 238 -14.89 23.49 -5.90
C GLU A 238 -15.20 22.98 -4.48
N LEU A 239 -16.47 22.99 -4.06
CA LEU A 239 -16.91 22.41 -2.78
C LEU A 239 -17.00 20.88 -2.77
N GLY A 240 -16.72 20.24 -3.92
CA GLY A 240 -16.71 18.79 -4.08
C GLY A 240 -17.98 18.16 -4.63
N PHE A 241 -18.88 18.99 -5.17
CA PHE A 241 -20.07 18.56 -5.91
C PHE A 241 -19.82 18.59 -7.41
N ARG A 242 -18.65 18.12 -7.85
CA ARG A 242 -18.36 17.96 -9.27
C ARG A 242 -19.22 16.79 -9.81
N PRO A 243 -20.07 17.03 -10.84
CA PRO A 243 -20.82 15.95 -11.46
C PRO A 243 -19.86 15.05 -12.26
N ARG A 244 -20.01 13.74 -12.12
CA ARG A 244 -19.15 12.72 -12.74
C ARG A 244 -19.81 12.01 -13.92
N THR A 245 -21.13 11.91 -13.91
CA THR A 245 -21.90 11.24 -14.95
C THR A 245 -22.75 12.27 -15.71
N PRO A 246 -23.17 11.97 -16.95
CA PRO A 246 -24.12 12.82 -17.68
C PRO A 246 -25.42 13.03 -16.89
N GLU A 247 -25.89 12.02 -16.15
CA GLU A 247 -27.08 12.13 -15.30
C GLU A 247 -26.86 13.12 -14.15
N GLU A 248 -25.68 13.09 -13.49
CA GLU A 248 -25.35 14.05 -12.43
C GLU A 248 -25.29 15.47 -12.97
N ARG A 249 -24.74 15.66 -14.18
CA ARG A 249 -24.71 16.96 -14.85
C ARG A 249 -26.12 17.47 -15.13
N GLU A 250 -26.98 16.63 -15.68
CA GLU A 250 -28.35 17.00 -16.00
C GLU A 250 -29.17 17.32 -14.74
N ILE A 251 -29.01 16.54 -13.66
CA ILE A 251 -29.67 16.86 -12.39
C ILE A 251 -29.13 18.16 -11.80
N LEU A 252 -27.81 18.39 -11.83
CA LEU A 252 -27.23 19.65 -11.37
C LEU A 252 -27.77 20.84 -12.18
N ARG A 253 -27.85 20.72 -13.52
CA ARG A 253 -28.47 21.74 -14.39
C ARG A 253 -29.93 22.00 -14.01
N LYS A 254 -30.72 20.96 -13.72
CA LYS A 254 -32.12 21.09 -13.27
C LYS A 254 -32.22 21.84 -11.94
N ILE A 255 -31.43 21.43 -10.94
CA ILE A 255 -31.39 22.11 -9.62
C ILE A 255 -31.01 23.59 -9.79
N LEU A 256 -30.00 23.88 -10.62
CA LEU A 256 -29.59 25.26 -10.88
C LEU A 256 -30.63 26.05 -11.70
N ALA A 257 -31.38 25.41 -12.60
CA ALA A 257 -32.43 26.02 -13.39
C ALA A 257 -33.63 26.46 -12.51
N GLU A 258 -33.95 25.69 -11.47
CA GLU A 258 -35.03 25.97 -10.51
C GLU A 258 -34.78 27.22 -9.64
N ILE A 259 -33.52 27.68 -9.54
CA ILE A 259 -33.17 28.89 -8.80
C ILE A 259 -33.64 30.13 -9.59
N GLU A 260 -34.68 30.80 -9.08
CA GLU A 260 -35.26 32.00 -9.72
C GLU A 260 -34.34 33.24 -9.61
N SER A 261 -33.50 33.32 -8.58
CA SER A 261 -32.61 34.46 -8.34
C SER A 261 -31.33 34.39 -9.18
N LEU A 262 -30.88 35.55 -9.68
CA LEU A 262 -29.58 35.70 -10.36
C LEU A 262 -28.40 35.64 -9.38
N GLU A 263 -28.61 36.08 -8.15
CA GLU A 263 -27.64 36.04 -7.06
C GLU A 263 -28.20 35.19 -5.92
N VAL A 264 -27.43 34.22 -5.43
CA VAL A 264 -27.85 33.32 -4.35
C VAL A 264 -27.07 33.63 -3.10
N ASP A 265 -27.76 33.85 -1.98
CA ASP A 265 -27.11 34.09 -0.69
C ASP A 265 -26.40 32.82 -0.20
N PHE A 266 -25.27 32.96 0.50
CA PHE A 266 -24.50 31.80 1.00
C PHE A 266 -25.32 30.87 1.89
N ASP A 267 -26.26 31.42 2.66
CA ASP A 267 -27.13 30.61 3.51
C ASP A 267 -28.07 29.74 2.68
N ASP A 268 -28.58 30.23 1.55
CA ASP A 268 -29.41 29.44 0.63
C ASP A 268 -28.59 28.37 -0.10
N VAL A 269 -27.35 28.69 -0.49
CA VAL A 269 -26.42 27.68 -1.06
C VAL A 269 -26.21 26.54 -0.07
N VAL A 270 -25.90 26.88 1.18
CA VAL A 270 -25.58 25.88 2.21
C VAL A 270 -26.82 25.15 2.70
N GLN A 271 -27.93 25.81 2.99
CA GLN A 271 -29.08 25.18 3.64
C GLN A 271 -30.06 24.52 2.66
N THR A 272 -30.03 24.91 1.38
CA THR A 272 -31.04 24.46 0.40
C THR A 272 -30.40 23.72 -0.78
N ILE A 273 -29.40 24.33 -1.42
CA ILE A 273 -28.84 23.79 -2.67
C ILE A 273 -27.94 22.58 -2.40
N ILE A 274 -26.99 22.69 -1.47
CA ILE A 274 -26.06 21.60 -1.15
C ILE A 274 -26.80 20.33 -0.70
N PRO A 275 -27.76 20.35 0.24
CA PRO A 275 -28.54 19.17 0.64
C PRO A 275 -29.23 18.49 -0.54
N ASN A 276 -29.79 19.28 -1.45
CA ASN A 276 -30.51 18.76 -2.62
C ASN A 276 -29.54 18.09 -3.60
N VAL A 277 -28.44 18.75 -3.96
CA VAL A 277 -27.39 18.19 -4.82
C VAL A 277 -26.81 16.92 -4.22
N ARG A 278 -26.47 16.93 -2.92
CA ARG A 278 -25.91 15.78 -2.20
C ARG A 278 -26.84 14.57 -2.24
N THR A 279 -28.13 14.79 -1.98
CA THR A 279 -29.14 13.71 -1.98
C THR A 279 -29.30 13.11 -3.36
N GLN A 280 -29.45 13.94 -4.39
CA GLN A 280 -29.60 13.50 -5.78
C GLN A 280 -28.36 12.78 -6.31
N PHE A 281 -27.16 13.27 -5.99
CA PHE A 281 -25.92 12.61 -6.39
C PHE A 281 -25.75 11.26 -5.68
N ALA A 282 -26.10 11.16 -4.40
CA ALA A 282 -26.04 9.88 -3.69
C ALA A 282 -27.00 8.83 -4.28
N GLU A 283 -28.17 9.25 -4.75
CA GLU A 283 -29.11 8.38 -5.45
C GLU A 283 -28.54 7.88 -6.78
N LEU A 284 -28.00 8.79 -7.61
CA LEU A 284 -27.39 8.45 -8.90
C LEU A 284 -26.13 7.57 -8.76
N ARG A 285 -25.30 7.81 -7.74
CA ARG A 285 -24.08 7.03 -7.48
C ARG A 285 -24.37 5.67 -6.86
N GLY A 286 -25.60 5.45 -6.36
CA GLY A 286 -26.00 4.24 -5.64
C GLY A 286 -25.65 2.91 -6.33
N PRO A 287 -25.88 2.75 -7.65
CA PRO A 287 -25.50 1.55 -8.40
C PRO A 287 -23.99 1.33 -8.49
N GLY A 288 -23.21 2.33 -8.90
CA GLY A 288 -21.74 2.18 -9.00
C GLY A 288 -21.08 1.94 -7.64
N LEU A 289 -21.62 2.54 -6.57
CA LEU A 289 -21.19 2.24 -5.20
C LEU A 289 -21.50 0.80 -4.78
N LEU A 290 -22.58 0.19 -5.27
CA LEU A 290 -22.88 -1.21 -5.01
C LEU A 290 -21.87 -2.15 -5.67
N ASP A 291 -21.46 -1.84 -6.90
CA ASP A 291 -20.46 -2.63 -7.61
C ASP A 291 -19.10 -2.58 -6.88
N LEU A 292 -18.65 -1.37 -6.52
CA LEU A 292 -17.44 -1.17 -5.73
C LEU A 292 -17.49 -1.84 -4.35
N PHE A 293 -18.65 -1.81 -3.70
CA PHE A 293 -18.87 -2.51 -2.44
C PHE A 293 -18.71 -4.02 -2.60
N THR A 294 -19.31 -4.58 -3.65
CA THR A 294 -19.30 -6.01 -3.93
C THR A 294 -17.91 -6.51 -4.32
N GLU A 295 -17.14 -5.69 -5.03
CA GLU A 295 -15.76 -6.01 -5.42
C GLU A 295 -14.80 -6.03 -4.24
N ALA A 296 -14.98 -5.12 -3.27
CA ALA A 296 -14.09 -5.01 -2.12
C ALA A 296 -14.44 -5.93 -0.95
N ASP A 297 -15.62 -6.54 -0.95
CA ASP A 297 -15.99 -7.63 -0.05
C ASP A 297 -15.22 -8.92 -0.46
N GLU A 298 -13.90 -8.89 -0.29
CA GLU A 298 -12.97 -9.95 -0.73
C GLU A 298 -13.22 -11.25 0.04
N ASP A 299 -13.61 -11.14 1.31
CA ASP A 299 -13.90 -12.28 2.15
C ASP A 299 -15.28 -12.92 1.85
N LYS A 300 -16.09 -12.25 1.01
CA LYS A 300 -17.46 -12.63 0.64
C LYS A 300 -18.22 -13.04 1.88
N SER A 301 -18.04 -12.28 2.96
CA SER A 301 -18.51 -12.60 4.31
C SER A 301 -19.89 -13.23 4.20
N PRO A 302 -20.01 -14.57 4.36
CA PRO A 302 -21.25 -15.25 4.08
C PRO A 302 -22.29 -14.74 5.07
N LEU A 303 -23.49 -14.45 4.56
CA LEU A 303 -24.67 -14.12 5.36
C LEU A 303 -25.14 -15.39 6.07
N ASP A 304 -24.33 -15.87 7.01
CA ASP A 304 -24.56 -17.12 7.70
C ASP A 304 -25.56 -16.90 8.85
N HIS A 305 -26.73 -17.52 8.64
CA HIS A 305 -27.72 -17.98 9.63
C HIS A 305 -29.02 -17.18 9.87
N LEU A 306 -29.79 -16.91 8.81
CA LEU A 306 -31.26 -16.82 8.95
C LEU A 306 -32.00 -18.11 8.56
N GLU A 307 -31.35 -19.07 7.88
CA GLU A 307 -31.99 -20.35 7.53
C GLU A 307 -32.06 -21.37 8.69
N ASP A 308 -31.39 -21.14 9.83
CA ASP A 308 -31.38 -22.10 10.95
C ASP A 308 -32.36 -21.75 12.10
N THR A 309 -33.25 -20.76 11.88
CA THR A 309 -34.35 -20.48 12.83
C THR A 309 -35.61 -21.28 12.52
N GLY A 310 -35.51 -22.55 12.13
CA GLY A 310 -36.54 -23.57 12.40
C GLY A 310 -38.02 -23.23 12.11
N TRP A 311 -38.33 -22.30 11.21
CA TRP A 311 -39.67 -21.94 10.75
C TRP A 311 -39.84 -22.35 9.28
N PHE A 312 -39.45 -23.57 8.96
CA PHE A 312 -40.10 -24.30 7.87
C PHE A 312 -41.48 -24.73 8.37
N VAL A 313 -42.47 -23.84 8.25
CA VAL A 313 -43.85 -24.31 8.07
C VAL A 313 -43.82 -25.10 6.78
N SER A 314 -44.06 -26.41 6.88
CA SER A 314 -44.25 -27.29 5.74
C SER A 314 -45.42 -26.74 4.91
N VAL A 315 -45.12 -25.97 3.87
CA VAL A 315 -46.09 -25.69 2.82
C VAL A 315 -46.15 -26.95 1.97
N GLU A 316 -47.14 -27.78 2.26
CA GLU A 316 -47.54 -28.86 1.37
C GLU A 316 -47.71 -28.31 -0.04
N MET A 317 -47.10 -29.02 -0.99
CA MET A 317 -47.27 -28.80 -2.42
C MET A 317 -48.75 -28.80 -2.79
N VAL A 318 -49.30 -27.62 -3.08
CA VAL A 318 -50.54 -27.48 -3.85
C VAL A 318 -50.15 -27.35 -5.32
N PRO A 319 -50.73 -28.16 -6.23
CA PRO A 319 -50.39 -28.09 -7.64
C PRO A 319 -50.91 -26.79 -8.27
N ALA A 320 -50.09 -26.28 -9.18
CA ALA A 320 -50.23 -25.01 -9.89
C ALA A 320 -51.64 -24.77 -10.48
N VAL A 321 -52.22 -23.62 -10.14
CA VAL A 321 -53.21 -22.93 -10.96
C VAL A 321 -52.79 -21.46 -11.05
N GLU A 322 -52.45 -21.06 -12.28
CA GLU A 322 -52.41 -19.71 -12.85
C GLU A 322 -52.41 -18.52 -11.87
N PHE A 323 -51.25 -17.93 -11.58
CA PHE A 323 -51.15 -16.50 -11.26
C PHE A 323 -49.76 -15.94 -11.60
N GLY A 324 -49.73 -14.66 -11.97
CA GLY A 324 -48.70 -14.00 -12.78
C GLY A 324 -47.27 -14.02 -12.24
N MET A 325 -46.34 -13.81 -13.18
CA MET A 325 -44.91 -13.58 -12.95
C MET A 325 -44.69 -12.44 -11.95
N MET A 326 -44.53 -12.79 -10.67
CA MET A 326 -43.82 -11.97 -9.70
C MET A 326 -42.34 -12.27 -9.87
N THR A 327 -41.58 -11.27 -10.29
CA THR A 327 -40.12 -11.25 -10.20
C THR A 327 -39.74 -11.50 -8.74
N MET A 328 -39.19 -12.67 -8.44
CA MET A 328 -38.59 -12.96 -7.13
C MET A 328 -37.41 -12.01 -6.95
N PRO A 329 -37.36 -11.18 -5.88
CA PRO A 329 -36.17 -10.42 -5.56
C PRO A 329 -35.08 -11.43 -5.20
N PHE A 330 -34.00 -11.46 -5.98
CA PHE A 330 -32.79 -12.13 -5.56
C PHE A 330 -32.36 -11.49 -4.23
N LEU A 331 -32.43 -12.27 -3.15
CA LEU A 331 -31.82 -11.93 -1.86
C LEU A 331 -30.30 -11.97 -2.06
N LEU A 332 -29.75 -10.93 -2.68
CA LEU A 332 -28.34 -10.64 -2.66
C LEU A 332 -28.01 -10.31 -1.22
N GLY A 333 -27.41 -11.26 -0.52
CA GLY A 333 -26.96 -11.06 0.84
C GLY A 333 -25.98 -9.90 0.88
N GLY A 334 -26.31 -8.83 1.60
CA GLY A 334 -25.40 -7.71 1.80
C GLY A 334 -24.26 -8.14 2.70
N GLY A 335 -23.06 -8.29 2.13
CA GLY A 335 -21.82 -8.35 2.90
C GLY A 335 -21.63 -7.08 3.73
N ASN A 336 -20.64 -7.07 4.62
CA ASN A 336 -20.23 -5.86 5.33
C ASN A 336 -18.75 -5.60 5.04
N LEU A 337 -18.40 -4.35 4.76
CA LEU A 337 -16.99 -3.98 4.61
C LEU A 337 -16.35 -3.70 5.97
N SER A 338 -15.14 -4.21 6.17
CA SER A 338 -14.22 -3.67 7.15
C SER A 338 -13.81 -2.24 6.79
N VAL A 339 -13.25 -1.50 7.75
CA VAL A 339 -12.76 -0.14 7.47
C VAL A 339 -11.55 -0.15 6.52
N GLU A 340 -10.75 -1.23 6.53
CA GLU A 340 -9.65 -1.42 5.58
C GLU A 340 -10.18 -1.61 4.15
N GLU A 341 -11.24 -2.39 3.96
CA GLU A 341 -11.89 -2.56 2.65
C GLU A 341 -12.59 -1.28 2.21
N LEU A 342 -13.27 -0.54 3.11
CA LEU A 342 -13.79 0.80 2.81
C LEU A 342 -12.66 1.71 2.29
N LEU A 343 -11.53 1.75 2.99
CA LEU A 343 -10.38 2.56 2.58
C LEU A 343 -9.86 2.10 1.22
N ALA A 344 -9.76 0.80 0.97
CA ALA A 344 -9.36 0.27 -0.32
C ALA A 344 -10.31 0.69 -1.44
N VAL A 345 -11.64 0.63 -1.24
CA VAL A 345 -12.64 1.10 -2.20
C VAL A 345 -12.46 2.58 -2.50
N LEU A 346 -12.37 3.39 -1.45
CA LEU A 346 -12.19 4.84 -1.59
C LEU A 346 -10.90 5.14 -2.35
N GLN A 347 -9.82 4.43 -2.05
CA GLN A 347 -8.53 4.56 -2.75
C GLN A 347 -8.57 4.09 -4.21
N ARG A 348 -9.35 3.06 -4.56
CA ARG A 348 -9.59 2.65 -5.95
C ARG A 348 -10.41 3.69 -6.71
N SER A 349 -11.38 4.30 -6.04
CA SER A 349 -12.05 5.52 -6.51
C SER A 349 -11.15 6.77 -6.42
N GLY A 350 -9.84 6.57 -6.18
CA GLY A 350 -8.73 7.52 -6.03
C GLY A 350 -9.01 8.73 -5.15
N PHE A 351 -9.82 8.45 -4.14
CA PHE A 351 -10.12 9.31 -3.04
C PHE A 351 -9.36 8.80 -1.81
N PHE A 352 -8.73 9.72 -1.07
CA PHE A 352 -7.70 9.37 -0.12
C PHE A 352 -7.92 10.04 1.23
N PRO A 353 -8.99 9.67 1.97
CA PRO A 353 -9.33 10.34 3.21
C PRO A 353 -8.30 10.03 4.30
N GLN A 354 -8.14 10.96 5.25
CA GLN A 354 -7.32 10.69 6.42
C GLN A 354 -8.03 9.72 7.37
N ASN A 355 -7.28 8.84 8.05
CA ASN A 355 -7.86 7.89 9.02
C ASN A 355 -8.71 8.58 10.10
N LYS A 356 -8.35 9.81 10.47
CA LYS A 356 -9.12 10.64 11.41
C LYS A 356 -10.48 11.05 10.83
N GLU A 357 -10.54 11.48 9.57
CA GLU A 357 -11.77 11.86 8.86
C GLU A 357 -12.70 10.66 8.70
N VAL A 358 -12.13 9.49 8.34
CA VAL A 358 -12.87 8.22 8.27
C VAL A 358 -13.47 7.89 9.63
N ALA A 359 -12.67 7.93 10.70
CA ALA A 359 -13.15 7.64 12.04
C ALA A 359 -14.25 8.61 12.50
N GLU A 360 -14.07 9.91 12.28
CA GLU A 360 -15.07 10.94 12.63
C GLU A 360 -16.38 10.76 11.87
N THR A 361 -16.30 10.40 10.59
CA THR A 361 -17.48 10.17 9.75
C THR A 361 -18.20 8.88 10.12
N LEU A 362 -17.47 7.78 10.38
CA LEU A 362 -18.07 6.53 10.85
C LEU A 362 -18.76 6.71 12.20
N MET A 363 -18.16 7.44 13.15
CA MET A 363 -18.77 7.76 14.45
C MET A 363 -20.06 8.59 14.35
N GLU A 364 -20.24 9.26 13.23
CA GLU A 364 -21.38 10.10 12.95
C GLU A 364 -22.50 9.35 12.24
N VAL A 365 -22.15 8.56 11.23
CA VAL A 365 -23.11 7.88 10.35
C VAL A 365 -23.61 6.59 11.01
N ILE A 366 -22.72 5.85 11.69
CA ILE A 366 -23.04 4.54 12.25
C ILE A 366 -23.42 4.70 13.73
N PRO A 367 -24.69 4.41 14.11
CA PRO A 367 -25.11 4.41 15.51
C PRO A 367 -24.21 3.49 16.35
N GLY A 368 -23.82 3.94 17.53
CA GLY A 368 -22.97 3.15 18.44
C GLY A 368 -21.48 3.07 18.07
N ALA A 369 -21.04 3.53 16.90
CA ALA A 369 -19.62 3.61 16.55
C ALA A 369 -18.79 4.43 17.56
N LYS A 370 -19.39 5.46 18.17
CA LYS A 370 -18.78 6.23 19.28
C LYS A 370 -18.36 5.37 20.48
N ASN A 371 -19.03 4.23 20.71
CA ASN A 371 -18.70 3.32 21.81
C ASN A 371 -17.39 2.53 21.56
N HIS A 372 -16.88 2.56 20.33
CA HIS A 372 -15.64 1.90 19.92
C HIS A 372 -14.44 2.85 19.87
N GLN A 373 -14.61 4.12 20.26
CA GLN A 373 -13.54 5.09 20.31
C GLN A 373 -12.57 4.77 21.46
N ASN A 374 -11.36 4.30 21.13
CA ASN A 374 -10.18 4.48 21.99
C ASN A 374 -9.53 5.83 21.67
N MET A 375 -8.57 6.28 22.51
CA MET A 375 -7.88 7.57 22.30
C MET A 375 -7.22 7.72 20.93
N GLU A 376 -6.94 6.62 20.23
CA GLU A 376 -6.27 6.60 18.92
C GLU A 376 -7.18 6.20 17.76
N GLY A 377 -8.48 5.94 17.97
CA GLY A 377 -9.40 5.48 16.92
C GLY A 377 -9.14 4.06 16.37
N LYS A 378 -8.01 3.43 16.69
CA LYS A 378 -7.62 2.10 16.17
C LYS A 378 -8.66 1.00 16.41
N LEU A 379 -9.34 0.99 17.55
CA LEU A 379 -10.38 -0.02 17.82
C LEU A 379 -11.61 0.15 16.95
N LEU A 380 -11.87 1.36 16.44
CA LEU A 380 -12.96 1.63 15.50
C LEU A 380 -12.63 0.98 14.15
N MET A 381 -11.41 1.20 13.66
CA MET A 381 -10.95 0.66 12.38
C MET A 381 -10.97 -0.87 12.36
N ASP A 382 -10.53 -1.50 13.45
CA ASP A 382 -10.45 -2.97 13.55
C ASP A 382 -11.82 -3.66 13.75
N ARG A 383 -12.90 -2.94 14.09
CA ARG A 383 -14.14 -3.55 14.61
C ARG A 383 -15.43 -3.11 13.96
N VAL A 384 -15.45 -1.95 13.31
CA VAL A 384 -16.65 -1.48 12.64
C VAL A 384 -16.78 -2.20 11.32
N SER A 385 -17.93 -2.86 11.15
CA SER A 385 -18.40 -3.41 9.90
C SER A 385 -19.39 -2.42 9.28
N ILE A 386 -19.24 -2.12 8.00
CA ILE A 386 -19.99 -1.10 7.28
C ILE A 386 -20.93 -1.83 6.32
N SER A 387 -22.23 -1.78 6.60
CA SER A 387 -23.23 -2.32 5.68
C SER A 387 -23.37 -1.44 4.44
N LEU A 388 -23.93 -1.99 3.37
CA LEU A 388 -24.18 -1.27 2.12
C LEU A 388 -24.95 0.04 2.33
N SER A 389 -25.96 0.05 3.20
CA SER A 389 -26.76 1.24 3.50
C SER A 389 -25.92 2.36 4.12
N TYR A 390 -25.00 2.01 5.02
CA TYR A 390 -24.06 2.98 5.58
C TYR A 390 -23.01 3.39 4.55
N PHE A 391 -22.53 2.48 3.71
CA PHE A 391 -21.54 2.78 2.66
C PHE A 391 -22.05 3.84 1.68
N LYS A 392 -23.33 3.75 1.26
CA LYS A 392 -24.00 4.75 0.40
C LYS A 392 -24.01 6.16 0.98
N VAL A 393 -23.91 6.29 2.31
CA VAL A 393 -23.83 7.58 3.00
C VAL A 393 -22.37 7.98 3.24
N VAL A 394 -21.57 7.06 3.82
CA VAL A 394 -20.20 7.30 4.26
C VAL A 394 -19.29 7.64 3.08
N GLY A 395 -19.40 6.94 1.96
CA GLY A 395 -18.54 7.14 0.78
C GLY A 395 -18.64 8.57 0.23
N PRO A 396 -19.82 9.02 -0.24
CA PRO A 396 -20.01 10.37 -0.75
C PRO A 396 -19.67 11.46 0.27
N LEU A 397 -20.05 11.25 1.55
CA LEU A 397 -19.80 12.23 2.60
C LEU A 397 -18.31 12.38 2.91
N LEU A 398 -17.55 11.28 2.93
CA LEU A 398 -16.10 11.34 3.07
C LEU A 398 -15.48 12.08 1.90
N GLN A 399 -15.90 11.75 0.68
CA GLN A 399 -15.41 12.39 -0.53
C GLN A 399 -15.56 13.92 -0.47
N GLU A 400 -16.78 14.36 -0.19
CA GLU A 400 -17.12 15.77 -0.05
C GLU A 400 -16.31 16.46 1.05
N ARG A 401 -16.20 15.84 2.22
CA ARG A 401 -15.46 16.40 3.36
C ARG A 401 -13.99 16.60 3.06
N SER A 402 -13.32 15.61 2.48
CA SER A 402 -11.89 15.76 2.23
C SER A 402 -11.62 16.68 1.04
N GLU A 403 -12.53 16.80 0.05
CA GLU A 403 -12.43 17.82 -1.01
C GLU A 403 -12.59 19.24 -0.42
N CYS A 404 -13.61 19.44 0.42
CA CYS A 404 -13.83 20.69 1.16
C CYS A 404 -12.64 21.04 2.08
N GLN A 405 -12.12 20.07 2.82
CA GLN A 405 -10.94 20.24 3.67
C GLN A 405 -9.68 20.54 2.87
N ARG A 406 -9.47 19.86 1.73
CA ARG A 406 -8.36 20.13 0.81
C ARG A 406 -8.42 21.57 0.32
N LEU A 407 -9.59 22.05 -0.12
CA LEU A 407 -9.76 23.43 -0.57
C LEU A 407 -9.55 24.43 0.56
N GLN A 408 -10.06 24.14 1.76
CA GLN A 408 -9.84 24.98 2.94
C GLN A 408 -8.35 25.08 3.30
N MET A 409 -7.62 23.95 3.26
CA MET A 409 -6.18 23.93 3.50
C MET A 409 -5.43 24.69 2.41
N GLU A 410 -5.77 24.50 1.15
CA GLU A 410 -5.17 25.25 0.03
C GLU A 410 -5.34 26.77 0.20
N LEU A 411 -6.55 27.20 0.57
CA LEU A 411 -6.88 28.59 0.86
C LEU A 411 -6.08 29.15 2.03
N GLN A 412 -5.99 28.38 3.12
CA GLN A 412 -5.18 28.75 4.29
C GLN A 412 -3.70 28.88 3.92
N ILE A 413 -3.15 27.92 3.18
CA ILE A 413 -1.75 27.93 2.74
C ILE A 413 -1.50 29.14 1.83
N ALA A 414 -2.41 29.43 0.89
CA ALA A 414 -2.29 30.58 0.01
C ALA A 414 -2.29 31.91 0.79
N GLU A 415 -3.14 32.03 1.81
CA GLU A 415 -3.18 33.19 2.71
C GLU A 415 -1.89 33.31 3.53
N GLU A 416 -1.42 32.23 4.16
CA GLU A 416 -0.18 32.16 4.94
C GLU A 416 1.05 32.55 4.11
N LEU A 417 1.11 32.12 2.85
CA LEU A 417 2.18 32.45 1.93
C LEU A 417 2.00 33.81 1.23
N SER A 418 0.84 34.45 1.42
CA SER A 418 0.43 35.68 0.74
C SER A 418 0.58 35.57 -0.78
N LEU A 419 -0.03 34.53 -1.35
CA LEU A 419 -0.15 34.33 -2.80
C LEU A 419 -1.26 35.21 -3.35
N ASP A 420 -1.01 35.84 -4.50
CA ASP A 420 -2.06 36.54 -5.24
C ASP A 420 -2.97 35.56 -6.01
N ALA A 421 -4.01 36.09 -6.66
CA ALA A 421 -4.98 35.25 -7.38
C ALA A 421 -4.35 34.49 -8.58
N GLU A 422 -3.36 35.10 -9.25
CA GLU A 422 -2.67 34.48 -10.38
C GLU A 422 -1.74 33.36 -9.91
N GLU A 423 -0.96 33.60 -8.85
CA GLU A 423 -0.13 32.60 -8.19
C GLU A 423 -1.00 31.45 -7.64
N ARG A 424 -2.12 31.77 -7.00
CA ARG A 424 -3.04 30.74 -6.50
C ARG A 424 -3.58 29.88 -7.65
N GLN A 425 -4.01 30.47 -8.76
CA GLN A 425 -4.46 29.71 -9.91
C GLN A 425 -3.33 28.86 -10.53
N LEU A 426 -2.11 29.38 -10.57
CA LEU A 426 -0.92 28.64 -11.05
C LEU A 426 -0.59 27.42 -10.19
N TRP A 427 -0.91 27.49 -8.89
CA TRP A 427 -0.56 26.46 -7.91
C TRP A 427 -1.74 25.61 -7.44
N GLN A 428 -2.99 25.93 -7.81
CA GLN A 428 -4.23 25.33 -7.32
C GLN A 428 -4.16 23.79 -7.20
N ASP A 429 -3.72 23.10 -8.25
CA ASP A 429 -3.71 21.64 -8.26
C ASP A 429 -2.59 21.01 -7.42
N SER A 430 -1.52 21.75 -7.13
CA SER A 430 -0.24 21.23 -6.59
C SER A 430 0.19 21.88 -5.27
N LEU A 431 -0.47 22.95 -4.82
CA LEU A 431 -0.09 23.71 -3.63
C LEU A 431 -0.16 22.86 -2.37
N LEU A 432 -1.27 22.12 -2.20
CA LEU A 432 -1.44 21.24 -1.04
C LEU A 432 -0.43 20.09 -1.06
N ASP A 433 -0.28 19.41 -2.19
CA ASP A 433 0.67 18.29 -2.31
C ASP A 433 2.11 18.78 -2.04
N LEU A 434 2.46 20.00 -2.47
CA LEU A 434 3.76 20.62 -2.17
C LEU A 434 3.92 20.97 -0.70
N TRP A 435 2.89 21.53 -0.08
CA TRP A 435 2.91 21.86 1.34
C TRP A 435 3.03 20.58 2.20
N GLU A 436 2.27 19.53 1.89
CA GLU A 436 2.37 18.24 2.58
C GLU A 436 3.76 17.61 2.43
N ALA A 437 4.31 17.62 1.21
CA ALA A 437 5.67 17.17 0.97
C ALA A 437 6.69 18.02 1.74
N PHE A 438 6.53 19.34 1.76
CA PHE A 438 7.40 20.26 2.49
C PHE A 438 7.38 19.99 4.01
N GLN A 439 6.18 19.83 4.59
CA GLN A 439 5.98 19.54 6.02
C GLN A 439 6.55 18.17 6.41
N ARG A 440 6.47 17.18 5.52
CA ARG A 440 7.08 15.86 5.75
C ARG A 440 8.59 15.92 5.93
N PHE A 441 9.28 16.80 5.19
CA PHE A 441 10.74 16.91 5.22
C PHE A 441 11.27 18.00 6.14
N SER A 442 10.40 18.87 6.67
CA SER A 442 10.80 19.98 7.50
C SER A 442 9.69 20.46 8.44
N ASP A 443 10.08 20.81 9.67
CA ASP A 443 9.15 21.39 10.66
C ASP A 443 8.77 22.86 10.38
N ASP A 444 9.42 23.52 9.41
CA ASP A 444 9.19 24.92 9.01
C ASP A 444 10.13 25.36 7.87
N ARG A 445 11.35 24.81 7.86
CA ARG A 445 12.37 25.14 6.86
C ARG A 445 13.11 23.93 6.34
N LEU A 446 13.21 23.85 5.03
CA LEU A 446 13.76 22.73 4.27
C LEU A 446 15.24 22.93 3.97
N GLU A 447 16.05 21.93 4.27
CA GLU A 447 17.47 21.90 3.87
C GLU A 447 17.59 21.80 2.34
N VAL A 448 18.56 22.51 1.74
CA VAL A 448 18.75 22.54 0.29
C VAL A 448 18.90 21.14 -0.32
N ASP A 449 19.60 20.24 0.39
CA ASP A 449 19.81 18.85 -0.05
C ASP A 449 18.50 18.01 -0.08
N ARG A 450 17.47 18.45 0.65
CA ARG A 450 16.14 17.80 0.67
C ARG A 450 15.16 18.41 -0.34
N LEU A 451 15.49 19.54 -0.95
CA LEU A 451 14.64 20.18 -1.96
C LEU A 451 14.23 19.24 -3.12
N PRO A 452 15.15 18.39 -3.65
CA PRO A 452 14.76 17.44 -4.69
C PRO A 452 13.69 16.45 -4.21
N LEU A 453 13.66 16.05 -2.94
CA LEU A 453 12.64 15.13 -2.41
C LEU A 453 11.25 15.74 -2.43
N VAL A 454 11.13 17.01 -2.03
CA VAL A 454 9.85 17.73 -2.02
C VAL A 454 9.31 17.89 -3.44
N PHE A 455 10.17 18.26 -4.39
CA PHE A 455 9.76 18.45 -5.78
C PHE A 455 9.49 17.12 -6.50
N MET A 456 10.20 16.06 -6.11
CA MET A 456 9.90 14.69 -6.53
C MET A 456 8.67 14.09 -5.87
N ASP A 457 8.10 14.67 -4.83
CA ASP A 457 6.77 14.28 -4.32
C ASP A 457 5.65 15.01 -5.05
N THR A 458 5.99 16.07 -5.77
CA THR A 458 5.04 16.87 -6.55
C THR A 458 5.18 16.78 -8.07
N GLU A 459 6.21 16.13 -8.62
CA GLU A 459 6.45 15.88 -10.09
C GLU A 459 6.70 17.18 -10.83
N LEU A 460 6.96 18.22 -10.05
CA LEU A 460 7.38 19.50 -10.55
C LEU A 460 8.88 19.50 -10.86
N LEU A 461 9.53 18.34 -10.66
CA LEU A 461 10.94 18.13 -10.89
C LEU A 461 11.12 17.56 -12.33
N PRO A 462 11.78 18.32 -13.21
CA PRO A 462 11.97 17.91 -14.59
C PRO A 462 12.74 16.59 -14.77
N LYS A 463 12.47 15.84 -15.84
CA LYS A 463 13.09 14.53 -16.12
C LYS A 463 14.47 14.63 -16.80
N HIS A 464 15.28 15.63 -16.44
CA HIS A 464 16.56 15.88 -17.10
C HIS A 464 17.74 15.85 -16.12
N GLY A 465 18.76 15.02 -16.40
CA GLY A 465 19.87 14.74 -15.48
C GLY A 465 20.77 15.92 -15.06
N SER A 466 20.70 17.10 -15.71
CA SER A 466 21.43 18.31 -15.28
C SER A 466 20.70 19.10 -14.17
N LEU A 467 19.54 18.62 -13.77
CA LEU A 467 18.65 19.35 -12.88
C LEU A 467 19.15 19.47 -11.46
N ARG A 468 19.87 18.50 -10.91
CA ARG A 468 20.32 18.58 -9.51
C ARG A 468 21.27 19.76 -9.27
N SER A 469 22.30 19.90 -10.09
CA SER A 469 23.24 21.02 -9.98
C SER A 469 22.52 22.35 -10.24
N PHE A 470 21.51 22.34 -11.12
CA PHE A 470 20.67 23.48 -11.37
C PHE A 470 19.79 23.85 -10.17
N LEU A 471 19.12 22.89 -9.53
CA LEU A 471 18.31 23.08 -8.31
C LEU A 471 19.14 23.65 -7.18
N CYS A 472 20.32 23.08 -6.91
CA CYS A 472 21.23 23.59 -5.90
C CYS A 472 21.64 25.04 -6.20
N SER A 473 22.02 25.33 -7.45
CA SER A 473 22.38 26.70 -7.85
C SER A 473 21.23 27.69 -7.69
N MET A 474 19.99 27.29 -7.98
CA MET A 474 18.81 28.13 -7.79
C MET A 474 18.47 28.35 -6.32
N ALA A 475 18.58 27.29 -5.51
CA ALA A 475 18.38 27.34 -4.07
C ALA A 475 19.40 28.28 -3.42
N GLU A 476 20.68 28.15 -3.77
CA GLU A 476 21.75 29.04 -3.33
C GLU A 476 21.49 30.49 -3.75
N ALA A 477 21.04 30.70 -4.99
CA ALA A 477 20.71 32.05 -5.49
C ALA A 477 19.50 32.68 -4.75
N GLU A 478 18.50 31.89 -4.36
CA GLU A 478 17.37 32.39 -3.57
C GLU A 478 17.73 32.60 -2.09
N LEU A 479 18.60 31.76 -1.52
CA LEU A 479 19.16 31.99 -0.19
C LEU A 479 19.99 33.27 -0.15
N ALA A 480 20.80 33.55 -1.17
CA ALA A 480 21.63 34.74 -1.26
C ALA A 480 20.82 36.06 -1.31
N LYS A 481 19.56 36.00 -1.78
CA LYS A 481 18.65 37.17 -1.77
C LYS A 481 18.02 37.44 -0.42
N SER A 482 17.96 36.44 0.46
CA SER A 482 17.37 36.57 1.78
C SER A 482 18.43 37.07 2.77
N GLU A 483 18.55 38.40 2.92
CA GLU A 483 19.48 39.03 3.90
C GLU A 483 19.28 38.51 5.34
N ARG A 484 18.13 37.88 5.62
CA ARG A 484 17.75 37.38 6.94
C ARG A 484 18.15 35.93 7.20
N SER A 485 18.58 35.15 6.20
CA SER A 485 18.88 33.73 6.41
C SER A 485 20.37 33.45 6.29
N LYS A 486 21.08 33.44 7.44
CA LYS A 486 22.43 32.86 7.54
C LYS A 486 22.42 31.32 7.56
N VAL A 487 21.25 30.70 7.40
CA VAL A 487 21.04 29.26 7.54
C VAL A 487 20.65 28.71 6.17
N ASP A 488 21.29 27.62 5.75
CA ASP A 488 21.09 26.89 4.48
C ASP A 488 19.73 26.17 4.44
N ARG A 489 18.65 26.92 4.70
CA ARG A 489 17.29 26.42 4.85
C ARG A 489 16.30 27.33 4.15
N LEU A 490 15.42 26.73 3.37
CA LEU A 490 14.40 27.35 2.53
C LEU A 490 13.04 27.30 3.22
N ASP A 491 12.27 28.37 3.19
CA ASP A 491 10.84 28.33 3.49
C ASP A 491 10.01 27.89 2.26
N LEU A 492 8.74 27.53 2.47
CA LEU A 492 7.86 27.08 1.39
C LEU A 492 7.68 28.13 0.29
N ARG A 493 7.68 29.42 0.64
CA ARG A 493 7.55 30.50 -0.36
C ARG A 493 8.78 30.58 -1.26
N GLN A 494 9.98 30.37 -0.70
CA GLN A 494 11.21 30.25 -1.45
C GLN A 494 11.20 29.00 -2.34
N CYS A 495 10.70 27.86 -1.84
CA CYS A 495 10.48 26.66 -2.65
C CYS A 495 9.56 26.94 -3.84
N LEU A 496 8.42 27.61 -3.62
CA LEU A 496 7.51 28.03 -4.70
C LEU A 496 8.20 28.96 -5.69
N LYS A 497 9.01 29.92 -5.26
CA LYS A 497 9.78 30.79 -6.17
C LYS A 497 10.81 30.03 -6.99
N ILE A 498 11.51 29.07 -6.37
CA ILE A 498 12.45 28.21 -7.08
C ILE A 498 11.69 27.39 -8.13
N LEU A 499 10.56 26.78 -7.77
CA LEU A 499 9.71 26.07 -8.70
C LEU A 499 9.14 26.96 -9.79
N SER A 500 8.64 28.15 -9.48
CA SER A 500 8.17 29.12 -10.47
C SER A 500 9.25 29.47 -11.47
N LYS A 501 10.51 29.54 -11.05
CA LYS A 501 11.63 29.80 -11.95
C LYS A 501 12.13 28.56 -12.70
N ILE A 502 12.04 27.37 -12.10
CA ILE A 502 12.32 26.10 -12.81
C ILE A 502 11.30 25.99 -13.91
N ARG A 503 10.02 26.12 -13.54
CA ARG A 503 8.90 26.32 -14.44
C ARG A 503 9.26 27.41 -15.41
N GLU A 504 9.50 28.67 -15.09
CA GLU A 504 9.81 29.74 -16.07
C GLU A 504 10.97 29.42 -17.03
N LYS A 505 12.04 28.75 -16.56
CA LYS A 505 13.19 28.38 -17.41
C LYS A 505 12.87 27.20 -18.32
N GLU A 506 12.12 26.22 -17.85
CA GLU A 506 11.59 25.10 -18.65
C GLU A 506 10.33 25.46 -19.46
N LEU A 507 9.62 26.48 -19.01
CA LEU A 507 8.55 27.22 -19.64
C LEU A 507 9.14 28.32 -20.51
N SER A 508 10.47 28.43 -20.67
CA SER A 508 11.01 29.22 -21.77
C SER A 508 10.35 28.63 -23.00
N LYS A 509 9.43 29.41 -23.59
CA LYS A 509 8.26 28.97 -24.39
C LYS A 509 8.41 27.60 -25.03
N VAL A 510 9.52 27.45 -25.74
CA VAL A 510 10.08 26.23 -26.31
C VAL A 510 9.85 24.92 -25.52
N SER A 511 10.06 24.80 -24.21
CA SER A 511 10.05 23.47 -23.56
C SER A 511 8.68 23.03 -23.03
N MET A 512 7.85 23.92 -22.45
CA MET A 512 6.42 23.55 -22.24
C MET A 512 5.63 23.54 -23.54
N GLU A 513 5.91 24.43 -24.49
CA GLU A 513 5.37 24.26 -25.84
C GLU A 513 5.82 22.92 -26.40
N ARG A 514 7.05 22.44 -26.20
CA ARG A 514 7.44 21.08 -26.64
C ARG A 514 6.72 19.96 -25.91
N GLU A 515 6.48 20.04 -24.60
CA GLU A 515 5.77 18.97 -23.90
C GLU A 515 4.28 18.98 -24.22
N CYS A 516 3.63 20.14 -24.19
CA CYS A 516 2.25 20.28 -24.69
C CYS A 516 2.19 19.87 -26.16
N GLN A 517 3.13 20.31 -27.01
CA GLN A 517 3.19 19.93 -28.42
C GLN A 517 3.44 18.43 -28.57
N ARG A 518 4.27 17.80 -27.74
CA ARG A 518 4.44 16.35 -27.74
C ARG A 518 3.13 15.66 -27.44
N VAL A 519 2.41 16.09 -26.41
CA VAL A 519 1.10 15.52 -26.06
C VAL A 519 0.08 15.78 -27.17
N ILE A 520 0.08 16.97 -27.79
CA ILE A 520 -0.75 17.32 -28.95
C ILE A 520 -0.38 16.47 -30.18
N ASP A 521 0.90 16.24 -30.43
CA ASP A 521 1.39 15.43 -31.53
C ASP A 521 1.00 13.97 -31.34
N VAL A 522 1.07 13.46 -30.11
CA VAL A 522 0.63 12.12 -29.74
C VAL A 522 -0.89 12.00 -29.82
N PHE A 523 -1.64 13.03 -29.41
CA PHE A 523 -3.08 13.14 -29.58
C PHE A 523 -3.46 13.02 -31.05
N ASN A 524 -2.90 13.89 -31.90
CA ASN A 524 -3.15 13.90 -33.35
C ASN A 524 -2.69 12.62 -34.06
N GLN A 525 -1.73 11.88 -33.50
CA GLN A 525 -1.28 10.59 -34.04
C GLN A 525 -2.22 9.44 -33.67
N ASN A 526 -2.94 9.57 -32.54
CA ASN A 526 -3.85 8.53 -32.06
C ASN A 526 -5.30 8.77 -32.46
N ASP A 527 -5.72 10.02 -32.72
CA ASP A 527 -6.99 10.39 -33.37
C ASP A 527 -6.98 9.90 -34.84
N SER A 528 -7.35 8.64 -35.02
CA SER A 528 -7.20 7.94 -36.30
C SER A 528 -8.30 8.30 -37.30
N ASP A 529 -9.44 8.78 -36.80
CA ASP A 529 -10.60 9.17 -37.59
C ASP A 529 -10.68 10.70 -37.84
N SER A 530 -9.78 11.49 -37.23
CA SER A 530 -9.71 12.94 -37.35
C SER A 530 -11.01 13.63 -36.92
N THR A 531 -11.66 13.08 -35.90
CA THR A 531 -12.83 13.66 -35.24
C THR A 531 -12.47 14.89 -34.41
N ASN A 532 -11.19 15.09 -34.12
CA ASN A 532 -10.67 16.07 -33.14
C ASN A 532 -11.05 15.70 -31.70
N GLY A 533 -11.41 14.44 -31.47
CA GLY A 533 -11.64 13.81 -30.18
C GLY A 533 -10.88 12.49 -30.09
N LEU A 534 -10.76 11.92 -28.89
CA LEU A 534 -10.23 10.56 -28.70
C LEU A 534 -11.32 9.67 -28.14
N SER A 535 -11.60 8.57 -28.84
CA SER A 535 -12.39 7.47 -28.28
C SER A 535 -11.68 6.84 -27.08
N LEU A 536 -12.40 6.03 -26.28
CA LEU A 536 -11.85 5.33 -25.12
C LEU A 536 -10.57 4.52 -25.43
N GLU A 537 -10.56 3.78 -26.53
CA GLU A 537 -9.41 2.95 -26.94
C GLU A 537 -8.22 3.81 -27.38
N GLU A 538 -8.47 4.86 -28.14
CA GLU A 538 -7.43 5.80 -28.59
C GLU A 538 -6.86 6.59 -27.41
N CYS A 539 -7.70 6.95 -26.44
CA CYS A 539 -7.29 7.64 -25.23
C CYS A 539 -6.30 6.80 -24.39
N GLN A 540 -6.60 5.52 -24.17
CA GLN A 540 -5.70 4.61 -23.45
C GLN A 540 -4.35 4.46 -24.15
N LYS A 541 -4.36 4.30 -25.48
CA LYS A 541 -3.14 4.23 -26.28
C LYS A 541 -2.36 5.55 -26.27
N CYS A 542 -3.06 6.69 -26.34
CA CYS A 542 -2.49 8.02 -26.26
C CYS A 542 -1.81 8.27 -24.90
N LEU A 543 -2.38 7.77 -23.80
CA LEU A 543 -1.74 7.80 -22.47
C LEU A 543 -0.46 6.95 -22.43
N GLU A 544 -0.47 5.76 -23.02
CA GLU A 544 0.73 4.91 -23.12
C GLU A 544 1.85 5.62 -23.90
N ASP A 545 1.52 6.23 -25.05
CA ASP A 545 2.44 6.99 -25.89
C ASP A 545 2.96 8.27 -25.19
N CYS A 546 2.18 8.82 -24.25
CA CYS A 546 2.62 9.90 -23.37
C CYS A 546 3.63 9.42 -22.31
N GLY A 547 3.82 8.11 -22.14
CA GLY A 547 4.66 7.47 -21.13
C GLY A 547 3.92 7.11 -19.84
N ILE A 548 2.59 7.18 -19.85
CA ILE A 548 1.73 6.84 -18.71
C ILE A 548 1.25 5.41 -18.92
N LYS A 549 2.10 4.46 -18.51
CA LYS A 549 1.74 3.04 -18.53
C LYS A 549 0.88 2.72 -17.33
N ALA A 550 -0.41 2.54 -17.55
CA ALA A 550 -1.33 2.06 -16.52
C ALA A 550 -1.14 0.56 -16.30
N LYS A 551 -1.19 0.11 -15.04
CA LYS A 551 -1.39 -1.31 -14.73
C LYS A 551 -2.83 -1.72 -15.07
N GLU A 552 -3.10 -3.01 -15.17
CA GLU A 552 -4.44 -3.55 -15.41
C GLU A 552 -5.47 -2.98 -14.41
N GLU A 553 -5.11 -2.98 -13.11
CA GLU A 553 -5.90 -2.36 -12.02
C GLU A 553 -6.09 -0.83 -12.17
N GLU A 554 -5.15 -0.15 -12.83
CA GLU A 554 -5.20 1.30 -13.05
C GLU A 554 -6.01 1.64 -14.33
N SER A 555 -6.26 0.66 -15.21
CA SER A 555 -6.95 0.87 -16.49
C SER A 555 -8.44 1.10 -16.31
N GLU A 556 -9.09 0.34 -15.41
CA GLU A 556 -10.51 0.54 -15.08
C GLU A 556 -10.73 1.95 -14.52
N PHE A 557 -9.79 2.40 -13.68
CA PHE A 557 -9.82 3.74 -13.13
C PHE A 557 -9.72 4.84 -14.21
N ILE A 558 -8.85 4.66 -15.22
CA ILE A 558 -8.73 5.60 -16.34
C ILE A 558 -10.03 5.66 -17.15
N THR A 559 -10.69 4.52 -17.38
CA THR A 559 -11.99 4.48 -18.07
C THR A 559 -13.02 5.34 -17.35
N CYS A 560 -13.12 5.23 -16.02
CA CYS A 560 -14.04 6.08 -15.24
C CYS A 560 -13.69 7.58 -15.31
N LEU A 561 -12.42 7.93 -15.53
CA LEU A 561 -12.02 9.33 -15.68
C LEU A 561 -12.36 9.89 -17.04
N ILE A 562 -12.39 9.08 -18.09
CA ILE A 562 -12.74 9.55 -19.42
C ILE A 562 -14.17 10.11 -19.40
N ASP A 563 -15.11 9.39 -18.79
CA ASP A 563 -16.50 9.84 -18.61
C ASP A 563 -16.62 11.14 -17.77
N GLU A 564 -15.70 11.35 -16.81
CA GLU A 564 -15.68 12.56 -15.96
C GLU A 564 -15.11 13.79 -16.70
N TYR A 565 -14.23 13.58 -17.67
CA TYR A 565 -13.52 14.64 -18.39
C TYR A 565 -14.16 14.99 -19.74
N ASP A 566 -14.98 14.11 -20.31
CA ASP A 566 -15.87 14.39 -21.44
C ASP A 566 -17.00 15.32 -20.96
N LEU A 567 -16.78 16.65 -21.02
CA LEU A 567 -17.67 17.67 -20.47
C LEU A 567 -18.91 17.90 -21.34
N ASP A 568 -18.83 17.57 -22.63
CA ASP A 568 -19.90 17.78 -23.60
C ASP A 568 -20.74 16.52 -23.88
N GLU A 569 -20.37 15.37 -23.29
CA GLU A 569 -21.06 14.08 -23.44
C GLU A 569 -21.00 13.58 -24.89
N SER A 570 -19.93 13.91 -25.61
CA SER A 570 -19.72 13.47 -26.99
C SER A 570 -19.37 11.98 -27.06
N GLY A 571 -18.85 11.40 -25.96
CA GLY A 571 -18.25 10.07 -25.93
C GLY A 571 -16.79 10.06 -26.40
N GLU A 572 -16.23 11.23 -26.73
CA GLU A 572 -14.86 11.44 -27.16
C GLU A 572 -14.20 12.53 -26.30
N LEU A 573 -12.90 12.46 -26.09
CA LEU A 573 -12.19 13.52 -25.37
C LEU A 573 -11.56 14.52 -26.31
N GLU A 574 -12.04 15.77 -26.27
CA GLU A 574 -11.40 16.87 -26.98
C GLU A 574 -9.97 17.12 -26.44
N LEU A 575 -9.13 17.76 -27.25
CA LEU A 575 -7.74 18.04 -26.88
C LEU A 575 -7.60 18.75 -25.52
N GLU A 576 -8.46 19.74 -25.23
CA GLU A 576 -8.42 20.46 -23.95
C GLU A 576 -8.78 19.57 -22.76
N GLU A 577 -9.78 18.70 -22.93
CA GLU A 577 -10.24 17.75 -21.93
C GLU A 577 -9.17 16.69 -21.68
N PHE A 578 -8.59 16.15 -22.74
CA PHE A 578 -7.48 15.21 -22.68
C PHE A 578 -6.28 15.82 -21.95
N LEU A 579 -5.88 17.07 -22.24
CA LEU A 579 -4.77 17.72 -21.53
C LEU A 579 -5.04 17.89 -20.03
N ARG A 580 -6.28 18.20 -19.63
CA ARG A 580 -6.66 18.27 -18.21
C ARG A 580 -6.66 16.87 -17.58
N MET A 581 -7.17 15.88 -18.30
CA MET A 581 -7.20 14.49 -17.85
C MET A 581 -5.80 13.92 -17.66
N VAL A 582 -4.87 14.11 -18.61
CA VAL A 582 -3.47 13.67 -18.53
C VAL A 582 -2.79 14.20 -17.27
N LYS A 583 -2.95 15.50 -16.98
CA LYS A 583 -2.40 16.13 -15.76
C LYS A 583 -2.96 15.49 -14.50
N PHE A 584 -4.26 15.24 -14.48
CA PHE A 584 -4.94 14.63 -13.35
C PHE A 584 -4.55 13.16 -13.14
N VAL A 585 -4.63 12.34 -14.20
CA VAL A 585 -4.25 10.91 -14.20
C VAL A 585 -2.81 10.75 -13.73
N THR A 586 -1.87 11.53 -14.28
CA THR A 586 -0.45 11.45 -13.90
C THR A 586 -0.27 11.72 -12.41
N SER A 587 -0.81 12.84 -11.92
CA SER A 587 -0.72 13.24 -10.51
C SER A 587 -1.34 12.20 -9.57
N ARG A 588 -2.42 11.55 -10.03
CA ARG A 588 -3.19 10.59 -9.24
C ARG A 588 -2.58 9.20 -9.19
N LEU A 589 -2.24 8.62 -10.35
CA LEU A 589 -1.55 7.33 -10.44
C LEU A 589 -0.25 7.36 -9.65
N ARG A 590 0.46 8.49 -9.68
CA ARG A 590 1.69 8.61 -8.91
C ARG A 590 1.45 8.69 -7.40
N ARG A 591 0.44 9.43 -6.91
CA ARG A 591 0.07 9.37 -5.48
C ARG A 591 -0.29 7.96 -5.04
N GLN A 592 -1.03 7.23 -5.87
CA GLN A 592 -1.37 5.83 -5.63
C GLN A 592 -0.11 4.94 -5.58
N ARG A 593 0.79 5.05 -6.56
CA ARG A 593 2.05 4.28 -6.60
C ARG A 593 2.96 4.61 -5.43
N LEU A 594 3.05 5.87 -5.01
CA LEU A 594 3.86 6.26 -3.86
C LEU A 594 3.32 5.65 -2.56
N ARG A 595 2.00 5.59 -2.41
CA ARG A 595 1.36 4.90 -1.27
C ARG A 595 1.64 3.40 -1.31
N GLN A 596 1.43 2.75 -2.47
CA GLN A 596 1.78 1.34 -2.64
C GLN A 596 3.24 1.05 -2.27
N GLN A 597 4.17 1.95 -2.62
CA GLN A 597 5.58 1.84 -2.24
C GLN A 597 5.81 2.05 -0.74
N ALA A 598 5.10 2.99 -0.11
CA ALA A 598 5.16 3.20 1.33
C ALA A 598 4.59 2.00 2.11
N ASP A 599 3.48 1.42 1.63
CA ASP A 599 2.87 0.22 2.20
C ASP A 599 3.79 -0.98 2.06
N LEU A 600 4.44 -1.13 0.89
CA LEU A 600 5.46 -2.16 0.67
C LEU A 600 6.65 -1.99 1.63
N ALA A 601 7.08 -0.75 1.86
CA ALA A 601 8.15 -0.48 2.83
C ALA A 601 7.73 -0.85 4.26
N LEU A 602 6.49 -0.55 4.64
CA LEU A 602 5.92 -0.94 5.93
C LEU A 602 5.81 -2.46 6.07
N GLU A 603 5.43 -3.18 5.02
CA GLU A 603 5.41 -4.65 4.97
C GLU A 603 6.82 -5.23 5.24
N TYR A 604 7.86 -4.59 4.72
CA TYR A 604 9.26 -4.95 4.98
C TYR A 604 9.77 -4.50 6.36
N GLY A 605 8.92 -3.84 7.15
CA GLY A 605 9.21 -3.41 8.50
C GLY A 605 9.98 -2.09 8.57
N TRP A 606 10.02 -1.32 7.49
CA TRP A 606 10.63 0.00 7.46
C TRP A 606 9.64 1.08 7.88
N GLY A 607 10.11 2.02 8.70
CA GLY A 607 9.34 3.20 9.07
C GLY A 607 9.30 4.24 7.95
N ALA A 608 8.47 5.28 8.11
CA ALA A 608 8.36 6.38 7.13
C ALA A 608 9.71 7.07 6.87
N GLU A 609 10.51 7.32 7.92
CA GLU A 609 11.84 7.93 7.79
C GLU A 609 12.82 7.06 7.00
N GLU A 610 12.79 5.73 7.22
CA GLU A 610 13.64 4.79 6.49
C GLU A 610 13.22 4.71 5.02
N PHE A 611 11.92 4.68 4.74
CA PHE A 611 11.37 4.74 3.39
C PHE A 611 11.80 6.02 2.66
N ASP A 612 11.71 7.18 3.33
CA ASP A 612 12.19 8.45 2.79
C ASP A 612 13.67 8.45 2.47
N PHE A 613 14.47 7.86 3.37
CA PHE A 613 15.89 7.73 3.17
C PHE A 613 16.23 6.81 1.98
N MET A 614 15.50 5.70 1.80
CA MET A 614 15.65 4.82 0.63
C MET A 614 15.27 5.55 -0.66
N ARG A 615 14.17 6.28 -0.65
CA ARG A 615 13.70 7.06 -1.81
C ARG A 615 14.69 8.15 -2.20
N LEU A 616 15.29 8.84 -1.21
CA LEU A 616 16.37 9.78 -1.45
C LEU A 616 17.54 9.10 -2.16
N ASN A 617 18.01 7.97 -1.64
CA ASN A 617 19.13 7.25 -2.23
C ASN A 617 18.81 6.66 -3.61
N PHE A 618 17.56 6.29 -3.87
CA PHE A 618 17.09 5.88 -5.19
C PHE A 618 17.22 7.03 -6.20
N MET A 619 16.68 8.21 -5.87
CA MET A 619 16.78 9.39 -6.74
C MET A 619 18.22 9.85 -6.94
N LEU A 620 19.04 9.85 -5.88
CA LEU A 620 20.43 10.24 -6.01
C LEU A 620 21.21 9.28 -6.92
N ALA A 621 20.75 8.03 -7.03
CA ALA A 621 21.33 7.02 -7.90
C ALA A 621 20.83 7.14 -9.34
N ASP A 622 19.57 7.53 -9.55
CA ASP A 622 18.96 7.77 -10.88
C ASP A 622 19.55 9.03 -11.53
N LYS A 623 20.65 8.86 -12.27
CA LYS A 623 21.35 9.99 -12.92
C LYS A 623 20.52 10.58 -14.06
N GLU A 624 19.64 9.79 -14.66
CA GLU A 624 18.83 10.17 -15.81
C GLU A 624 17.50 10.82 -15.39
N MET A 625 17.09 10.63 -14.13
CA MET A 625 15.80 11.06 -13.58
C MET A 625 14.63 10.46 -14.36
N ASP A 626 14.78 9.24 -14.85
CA ASP A 626 13.77 8.53 -15.64
C ASP A 626 12.84 7.67 -14.76
N GLY A 627 13.08 7.66 -13.44
CA GLY A 627 12.33 6.87 -12.47
C GLY A 627 12.79 5.41 -12.37
N ASN A 628 13.89 5.05 -13.04
CA ASN A 628 14.50 3.74 -13.00
C ASN A 628 16.00 3.85 -12.72
N ILE A 629 16.51 2.93 -11.91
CA ILE A 629 17.95 2.84 -11.66
C ILE A 629 18.54 1.59 -12.33
N ARG A 630 19.72 1.77 -12.90
CA ARG A 630 20.49 0.72 -13.59
C ARG A 630 21.33 -0.10 -12.62
N ASP A 631 21.94 -1.18 -13.08
CA ASP A 631 22.68 -2.11 -12.20
C ASP A 631 23.85 -1.47 -11.45
N ASP A 632 24.57 -0.53 -12.07
CA ASP A 632 25.64 0.26 -11.43
C ASP A 632 25.08 1.25 -10.40
N GLU A 633 23.94 1.87 -10.70
CA GLU A 633 23.24 2.82 -9.83
C GLU A 633 22.63 2.12 -8.61
N ILE A 634 22.04 0.93 -8.78
CA ILE A 634 21.59 0.08 -7.69
C ILE A 634 22.76 -0.28 -6.78
N ALA A 635 23.88 -0.75 -7.34
CA ALA A 635 25.06 -1.10 -6.56
C ALA A 635 25.59 0.09 -5.75
N TRP A 636 25.63 1.28 -6.36
CA TRP A 636 25.98 2.51 -5.67
C TRP A 636 24.99 2.82 -4.55
N SER A 637 23.69 2.81 -4.82
CA SER A 637 22.64 3.14 -3.84
C SER A 637 22.64 2.18 -2.64
N VAL A 638 22.75 0.88 -2.89
CA VAL A 638 22.86 -0.15 -1.84
C VAL A 638 24.11 0.11 -0.98
N SER A 639 25.24 0.48 -1.58
CA SER A 639 26.47 0.76 -0.82
C SER A 639 26.35 2.00 0.09
N GLN A 640 25.58 3.01 -0.33
CA GLN A 640 25.29 4.18 0.49
C GLN A 640 24.35 3.84 1.66
N LEU A 641 23.29 3.08 1.38
CA LEU A 641 22.30 2.68 2.37
C LEU A 641 22.83 1.65 3.37
N ARG A 642 23.76 0.78 2.93
CA ARG A 642 24.31 -0.34 3.69
C ARG A 642 25.82 -0.42 3.46
N ALA A 643 26.57 0.39 4.20
CA ALA A 643 28.03 0.45 4.08
C ALA A 643 28.77 -0.90 4.28
N GLU A 644 28.14 -1.86 4.99
CA GLU A 644 28.68 -3.21 5.16
C GLU A 644 28.42 -4.16 3.98
N TRP A 645 27.66 -3.71 2.97
CA TRP A 645 27.29 -4.48 1.79
C TRP A 645 28.33 -4.32 0.66
N PRO A 646 29.02 -5.41 0.24
CA PRO A 646 29.95 -5.35 -0.88
C PRO A 646 29.22 -5.12 -2.21
N PRO A 647 29.67 -4.20 -3.07
CA PRO A 647 28.99 -3.88 -4.32
C PRO A 647 28.94 -5.08 -5.29
N GLU A 648 29.89 -6.02 -5.21
CA GLU A 648 29.90 -7.24 -6.02
C GLU A 648 28.72 -8.15 -5.69
N ASP A 649 28.27 -8.15 -4.44
CA ASP A 649 27.17 -9.00 -3.97
C ASP A 649 25.82 -8.47 -4.47
N THR A 650 25.71 -7.18 -4.83
CA THR A 650 24.48 -6.62 -5.41
C THR A 650 24.13 -7.30 -6.73
N LYS A 651 25.10 -7.52 -7.61
CA LYS A 651 24.89 -8.22 -8.89
C LYS A 651 24.43 -9.66 -8.69
N LEU A 652 24.92 -10.32 -7.64
CA LEU A 652 24.49 -11.67 -7.29
C LEU A 652 23.02 -11.68 -6.85
N ILE A 653 22.61 -10.74 -5.99
CA ILE A 653 21.20 -10.62 -5.58
C ILE A 653 20.29 -10.32 -6.77
N LEU A 654 20.66 -9.37 -7.64
CA LEU A 654 19.86 -9.05 -8.82
C LEU A 654 19.66 -10.27 -9.71
N ARG A 655 20.68 -11.15 -9.80
CA ARG A 655 20.60 -12.40 -10.55
C ARG A 655 19.70 -13.43 -9.88
N GLU A 656 19.79 -13.56 -8.56
CA GLU A 656 18.95 -14.47 -7.77
C GLU A 656 17.47 -14.06 -7.78
N MET A 657 17.19 -12.76 -7.78
CA MET A 657 15.84 -12.21 -7.91
C MET A 657 15.24 -12.39 -9.31
N GLY A 658 16.05 -12.85 -10.27
CA GLY A 658 15.62 -13.01 -11.67
C GLY A 658 15.48 -11.68 -12.43
N LEU A 659 16.05 -10.59 -11.91
CA LEU A 659 16.05 -9.29 -12.58
C LEU A 659 17.12 -9.20 -13.68
N VAL A 660 18.20 -9.99 -13.56
CA VAL A 660 19.27 -10.09 -14.58
C VAL A 660 18.92 -11.16 -15.60
N THR A 661 18.67 -10.79 -16.86
CA THR A 661 18.96 -11.70 -17.99
C THR A 661 20.38 -11.44 -18.46
N TRP A 662 21.07 -12.48 -18.96
CA TRP A 662 22.51 -12.42 -19.24
C TRP A 662 22.96 -11.30 -20.20
N ASN A 663 22.04 -10.70 -20.96
CA ASN A 663 22.34 -9.73 -22.01
C ASN A 663 21.57 -8.39 -21.91
N SER A 664 20.67 -8.22 -20.94
CA SER A 664 19.88 -6.98 -20.82
C SER A 664 20.42 -6.09 -19.70
N SER A 665 20.55 -4.78 -19.98
CA SER A 665 20.68 -3.79 -18.92
C SER A 665 19.46 -3.87 -18.01
N ILE A 666 19.69 -3.98 -16.71
CA ILE A 666 18.62 -4.07 -15.73
C ILE A 666 18.22 -2.66 -15.40
N SER A 667 16.92 -2.38 -15.48
CA SER A 667 16.33 -1.17 -14.93
C SER A 667 15.30 -1.59 -13.89
N VAL A 668 15.33 -0.93 -12.74
CA VAL A 668 14.41 -1.22 -11.64
C VAL A 668 13.79 0.08 -11.18
N ASP A 669 12.47 0.07 -11.06
CA ASP A 669 11.70 1.17 -10.48
C ASP A 669 11.89 1.21 -8.94
N LEU A 670 11.30 2.22 -8.28
CA LEU A 670 11.43 2.33 -6.83
C LEU A 670 10.84 1.09 -6.10
N ALA A 671 9.73 0.53 -6.57
CA ALA A 671 9.14 -0.65 -5.96
C ALA A 671 10.06 -1.88 -6.06
N GLY A 672 10.69 -2.10 -7.21
CA GLY A 672 11.69 -3.13 -7.39
C GLY A 672 12.97 -2.86 -6.58
N PHE A 673 13.38 -1.60 -6.43
CA PHE A 673 14.51 -1.24 -5.58
C PHE A 673 14.24 -1.55 -4.11
N LEU A 674 13.04 -1.24 -3.60
CA LEU A 674 12.62 -1.63 -2.26
C LEU A 674 12.68 -3.15 -2.08
N LYS A 675 12.25 -3.93 -3.09
CA LYS A 675 12.43 -5.39 -3.05
C LYS A 675 13.91 -5.77 -2.94
N VAL A 676 14.79 -5.16 -3.73
CA VAL A 676 16.24 -5.41 -3.64
C VAL A 676 16.78 -5.09 -2.24
N MET A 677 16.37 -3.96 -1.65
CA MET A 677 16.79 -3.55 -0.31
C MET A 677 16.33 -4.54 0.77
N ASN A 678 15.11 -5.09 0.67
CA ASN A 678 14.63 -6.11 1.61
C ASN A 678 15.47 -7.39 1.51
N TYR A 679 15.80 -7.82 0.29
CA TYR A 679 16.70 -8.95 0.06
C TYR A 679 18.09 -8.73 0.64
N VAL A 680 18.64 -7.52 0.48
CA VAL A 680 19.93 -7.11 1.09
C VAL A 680 19.85 -7.21 2.61
N ASP A 681 18.81 -6.64 3.23
CA ASP A 681 18.63 -6.63 4.68
C ASP A 681 18.47 -8.04 5.27
N LEU A 682 17.68 -8.90 4.61
CA LEU A 682 17.53 -10.30 4.98
C LEU A 682 18.86 -11.05 4.88
N ARG A 683 19.67 -10.79 3.84
CA ARG A 683 20.96 -11.44 3.67
C ARG A 683 22.00 -10.95 4.67
N LEU A 684 22.03 -9.65 4.98
CA LEU A 684 22.85 -9.11 6.07
C LEU A 684 22.48 -9.72 7.41
N LYS A 685 21.18 -9.85 7.70
CA LYS A 685 20.67 -10.55 8.88
C LYS A 685 21.17 -12.00 8.94
N HIS A 686 21.09 -12.74 7.83
CA HIS A 686 21.62 -14.11 7.77
C HIS A 686 23.14 -14.17 7.93
N ARG A 687 23.91 -13.25 7.33
CA ARG A 687 25.37 -13.16 7.50
C ARG A 687 25.74 -12.89 8.96
N ARG A 688 25.05 -11.98 9.64
CA ARG A 688 25.23 -11.71 11.07
C ARG A 688 24.95 -12.96 11.90
N ILE A 689 23.86 -13.67 11.63
CA ILE A 689 23.55 -14.93 12.32
C ILE A 689 24.61 -15.99 12.03
N GLY A 690 24.99 -16.20 10.76
CA GLY A 690 26.00 -17.18 10.38
C GLY A 690 27.37 -16.90 11.02
N SER A 691 27.77 -15.63 11.09
CA SER A 691 28.97 -15.19 11.81
C SER A 691 28.90 -15.54 13.30
N LEU A 692 27.75 -15.32 13.96
CA LEU A 692 27.54 -15.73 15.36
C LEU A 692 27.64 -17.25 15.56
N LEU A 693 27.38 -18.04 14.51
CA LEU A 693 27.51 -19.50 14.49
C LEU A 693 28.88 -20.00 14.03
N GLY A 694 29.81 -19.11 13.67
CA GLY A 694 31.13 -19.46 13.15
C GLY A 694 31.11 -20.03 11.72
N LEU A 695 30.09 -19.71 10.94
CA LEU A 695 30.02 -20.06 9.52
C LEU A 695 30.73 -19.00 8.69
N GLU A 696 31.51 -19.44 7.70
CA GLU A 696 32.13 -18.54 6.72
C GLU A 696 31.06 -17.85 5.86
N LYS A 697 31.33 -16.60 5.47
CA LYS A 697 30.44 -15.78 4.63
C LYS A 697 29.94 -16.55 3.40
N GLY A 698 30.85 -17.22 2.67
CA GLY A 698 30.50 -17.99 1.47
C GLY A 698 29.55 -19.16 1.74
N ALA A 699 29.65 -19.82 2.90
CA ALA A 699 28.75 -20.90 3.28
C ALA A 699 27.34 -20.36 3.60
N VAL A 700 27.25 -19.22 4.27
CA VAL A 700 25.98 -18.55 4.56
C VAL A 700 25.33 -18.04 3.29
N ASP A 701 26.11 -17.45 2.40
CA ASP A 701 25.65 -16.94 1.11
C ASP A 701 25.12 -18.07 0.23
N ASN A 702 25.86 -19.18 0.07
CA ASN A 702 25.40 -20.35 -0.66
C ASN A 702 24.11 -20.92 -0.07
N PHE A 703 23.99 -20.98 1.26
CA PHE A 703 22.77 -21.42 1.92
C PHE A 703 21.59 -20.49 1.61
N CYS A 704 21.79 -19.17 1.68
CA CYS A 704 20.75 -18.20 1.34
C CYS A 704 20.31 -18.34 -0.12
N SER A 705 21.26 -18.42 -1.05
CA SER A 705 20.97 -18.60 -2.48
C SER A 705 20.13 -19.85 -2.74
N VAL A 706 20.50 -20.98 -2.11
CA VAL A 706 19.74 -22.23 -2.21
C VAL A 706 18.35 -22.09 -1.58
N TRP A 707 18.26 -21.48 -0.39
CA TRP A 707 16.99 -21.26 0.30
C TRP A 707 16.02 -20.42 -0.54
N TRP A 708 16.48 -19.30 -1.10
CA TRP A 708 15.67 -18.42 -1.94
C TRP A 708 15.23 -19.08 -3.25
N SER A 709 16.10 -19.90 -3.87
CA SER A 709 15.75 -20.67 -5.07
C SER A 709 14.56 -21.62 -4.85
N MET A 710 14.27 -21.98 -3.60
CA MET A 710 13.13 -22.83 -3.24
C MET A 710 11.80 -22.08 -3.12
N LYS A 711 11.79 -20.75 -3.25
CA LYS A 711 10.61 -19.87 -3.03
C LYS A 711 9.82 -20.28 -1.78
N PRO A 712 10.44 -20.24 -0.58
CA PRO A 712 9.75 -20.62 0.64
C PRO A 712 8.57 -19.66 0.84
N GLN A 713 7.35 -20.19 1.02
CA GLN A 713 6.14 -19.39 1.25
C GLN A 713 6.14 -18.58 2.57
N ASN A 714 7.25 -18.57 3.32
CA ASN A 714 7.39 -17.85 4.59
C ASN A 714 8.81 -17.28 4.71
N ASP A 715 8.92 -15.99 4.99
CA ASP A 715 10.14 -15.18 4.84
C ASP A 715 11.25 -15.42 5.86
N MET A 716 11.09 -16.32 6.83
CA MET A 716 12.17 -16.62 7.77
C MET A 716 12.34 -18.11 8.07
N VAL A 717 13.61 -18.54 8.05
CA VAL A 717 14.05 -19.68 8.86
C VAL A 717 13.96 -19.24 10.33
N PRO A 718 13.13 -19.88 11.18
CA PRO A 718 13.03 -19.49 12.58
C PRO A 718 14.41 -19.52 13.25
N ILE A 719 14.74 -18.49 14.06
CA ILE A 719 16.02 -18.40 14.80
C ILE A 719 16.27 -19.66 15.67
N SER A 720 15.21 -20.36 16.11
CA SER A 720 15.31 -21.66 16.78
C SER A 720 16.02 -22.75 15.98
N THR A 721 16.10 -22.60 14.66
CA THR A 721 16.78 -23.49 13.72
C THR A 721 18.28 -23.18 13.61
N LEU A 722 18.68 -21.96 13.99
CA LEU A 722 20.06 -21.45 13.94
C LEU A 722 20.72 -21.45 15.35
N ASP A 723 19.96 -21.20 16.42
CA ASP A 723 20.47 -21.07 17.80
C ASP A 723 20.92 -22.38 18.49
N ALA A 724 20.63 -23.55 17.92
CA ALA A 724 21.05 -24.84 18.50
C ALA A 724 22.58 -25.11 18.42
N ARG A 725 23.37 -24.15 17.92
CA ARG A 725 24.75 -24.38 17.45
C ARG A 725 25.88 -23.81 18.31
N ARG A 726 25.63 -23.25 19.50
CA ARG A 726 26.69 -22.59 20.29
C ARG A 726 27.40 -23.54 21.26
N GLY A 727 28.14 -24.52 20.72
CA GLY A 727 28.78 -25.58 21.52
C GLY A 727 30.08 -26.18 20.98
N ARG A 728 30.84 -25.42 20.17
CA ARG A 728 32.26 -25.62 19.80
C ARG A 728 32.67 -26.91 19.07
N CYS A 729 33.10 -26.71 17.83
CA CYS A 729 34.31 -27.32 17.30
C CYS A 729 35.54 -26.82 18.08
N THR A 730 36.39 -27.74 18.56
CA THR A 730 37.86 -27.63 18.59
C THR A 730 38.44 -29.02 18.85
N GLN A 731 39.37 -29.44 17.97
CA GLN A 731 40.17 -30.68 17.94
C GLN A 731 39.43 -31.94 17.44
N ALA A 732 39.99 -32.78 16.59
CA ALA A 732 41.12 -32.77 15.64
C ALA A 732 40.91 -34.05 14.80
N GLY A 733 41.64 -34.20 13.69
CA GLY A 733 41.56 -35.40 12.85
C GLY A 733 41.71 -36.72 13.62
N TYR A 734 40.98 -37.70 13.12
CA TYR A 734 41.46 -39.05 12.83
C TYR A 734 40.90 -39.44 11.45
#